data_AF-A0A5J5NQD1-F1
#
_entry.id   AF-A0A5J5NQD1-F1
#
_cell.length_a   1.000
_cell.length_b   1.000
_cell.length_c   1.000
_cell.angle_alpha   90.00
_cell.angle_beta   90.00
_cell.angle_gamma   90.00
#
_symmetry.space_group_name_H-M   'P 1'
#
loop_
_entity.id
_entity.type
_entity.pdbx_description
1 polymer ?
#
loop_
_entity_poly.entity_id
_entity_poly.type
_entity_poly.pdbx_seq_one_letter_code
_entity_poly.pdbx_strand_id
1 'polypeptide(L)'
;MATNPATAPSKLPKSGAISKGYNFASTWEQNAPLTEQQQRAIQMLSHAVAERPFPANLAQERTSGQDKGLSVSTKDDNFRDSEAIDEILVNSNQFYKWFTDLESALRSETEEKYQHYVDTLVDRIQTCDDILRQVDETLDLLNELQLQHQAVETKTKTLHDACNRLVMEKQRLIEFAEALRSKLEYFDELENITSNFYSPNMNVGNANFLPLLKRLDECILYVENNPQYAESSVYLLKFRQLQSRALGMIRSHVVSVLKSASSQVQAAIWSSGGNKESLSEGVEASIIYVRFKAAASELKPILEEIESKASRKEYVHLLAVCHKLYCEQRLSLIKGTVHQRISEFAKKEGLPSLTRSGCAYLMQVCQLEHQLFHHFFPSSSEDVSSLAPLIDPLSTYLYDTLRPKLIHEANADFLCEMVDILKVEVLGEQLSRKSESLAGLRPSLERILADIHERLTFRARTYIRDEIANYIPINEDFNYPAKLEHSADVVSETATNANPDVFKTWYPPLEKTISFLSKLYRSLEPAVFTGLAQEAVEVCSVSIQKASKLIAKRSTPMDGQLFLIKHLLILREQIAPFDIEFSVTHKELDFSHLLENLRRILRGQTSLFDWSGSTSLARTLTPRVLESQVDAKKELEKSLKATCEEFIMAVTKQVVDPMLSFVTKVTAVKVALSSGTQNQKRDSVMAKPLKEQAFATPEAVAELVQKVHSAIQRELPVVIAKMKLYLQNSSTRTILFKPIKTNIVEAHIQIQSLLKAEYSPEEKRTINMVPIEELESQLDNLL
;
A
#
# COMPACT_ATOMS: atom_id res chain seq x y z
N MET A 1 49.05 45.12 -31.92
CA MET A 1 49.80 44.04 -31.25
C MET A 1 51.19 44.60 -30.96
N ALA A 2 51.56 44.78 -29.69
CA ALA A 2 52.68 45.63 -29.24
C ALA A 2 52.53 47.13 -29.67
N THR A 3 53.24 48.13 -29.11
CA THR A 3 54.49 48.15 -28.30
C THR A 3 54.39 48.99 -27.01
N ASN A 4 55.41 48.90 -26.16
CA ASN A 4 55.60 49.55 -24.84
C ASN A 4 57.11 49.42 -24.48
N PRO A 5 57.72 50.08 -23.46
CA PRO A 5 57.36 51.28 -22.69
C PRO A 5 58.12 52.52 -23.28
N ALA A 6 58.60 53.60 -22.61
CA ALA A 6 58.84 54.02 -21.21
C ALA A 6 58.90 55.58 -21.16
N THR A 7 59.19 56.34 -20.09
CA THR A 7 59.79 56.11 -18.75
C THR A 7 58.97 56.81 -17.63
N ALA A 8 59.58 57.26 -16.52
CA ALA A 8 58.91 57.98 -15.42
C ALA A 8 59.84 58.94 -14.64
N PRO A 9 59.31 60.03 -14.03
CA PRO A 9 60.02 60.90 -13.07
C PRO A 9 59.61 60.64 -11.60
N SER A 10 60.35 61.21 -10.64
CA SER A 10 60.23 60.93 -9.20
C SER A 10 59.96 62.17 -8.30
N LYS A 11 58.99 62.04 -7.38
CA LYS A 11 59.01 62.36 -5.92
C LYS A 11 60.02 63.42 -5.40
N LEU A 12 59.74 64.33 -4.46
CA LEU A 12 58.65 64.63 -3.47
C LEU A 12 58.90 66.09 -2.94
N PRO A 13 58.21 66.70 -1.93
CA PRO A 13 57.24 66.20 -0.95
C PRO A 13 55.85 66.87 -0.97
N LYS A 14 54.98 66.51 0.00
CA LYS A 14 53.61 67.02 0.17
C LYS A 14 53.48 67.90 1.43
N SER A 15 52.59 68.89 1.42
CA SER A 15 52.24 69.67 2.62
C SER A 15 50.71 69.90 2.76
N GLY A 16 50.16 69.47 3.90
CA GLY A 16 49.00 70.05 4.60
C GLY A 16 47.66 70.23 3.88
N ALA A 17 47.56 71.18 2.94
CA ALA A 17 46.37 72.04 2.81
C ALA A 17 45.36 71.65 1.70
N ILE A 18 45.66 70.65 0.86
CA ILE A 18 44.99 70.49 -0.45
C ILE A 18 43.65 69.71 -0.37
N SER A 19 43.36 69.01 0.73
CA SER A 19 42.31 67.97 0.80
C SER A 19 40.85 68.44 0.98
N LYS A 20 40.56 69.75 0.97
CA LYS A 20 39.18 70.28 1.13
C LYS A 20 38.67 71.19 0.02
N GLY A 21 39.54 71.85 -0.76
CA GLY A 21 39.11 72.72 -1.87
C GLY A 21 38.72 71.95 -3.14
N TYR A 22 39.56 70.98 -3.55
CA TYR A 22 39.42 70.31 -4.85
C TYR A 22 38.13 69.50 -5.01
N ASN A 23 37.58 68.93 -3.93
CA ASN A 23 36.37 68.11 -4.00
C ASN A 23 35.11 68.92 -4.37
N PHE A 24 35.08 70.23 -4.10
CA PHE A 24 33.97 71.10 -4.52
C PHE A 24 34.06 71.42 -6.02
N ALA A 25 35.26 71.74 -6.51
CA ALA A 25 35.48 71.99 -7.93
C ALA A 25 35.18 70.74 -8.78
N SER A 26 35.69 69.57 -8.40
CA SER A 26 35.48 68.34 -9.19
C SER A 26 34.02 67.85 -9.15
N THR A 27 33.25 68.17 -8.10
CA THR A 27 31.80 67.86 -8.07
C THR A 27 30.97 68.89 -8.83
N TRP A 28 31.45 70.12 -9.04
CA TRP A 28 30.88 71.04 -10.02
C TRP A 28 31.12 70.56 -11.45
N GLU A 29 32.37 70.26 -11.83
CA GLU A 29 32.74 69.83 -13.18
C GLU A 29 32.07 68.53 -13.63
N GLN A 30 31.82 67.59 -12.70
CA GLN A 30 31.13 66.33 -13.01
C GLN A 30 29.61 66.47 -13.19
N ASN A 31 28.97 67.45 -12.56
CA ASN A 31 27.51 67.61 -12.62
C ASN A 31 27.04 68.58 -13.72
N ALA A 32 27.95 69.39 -14.29
CA ALA A 32 27.67 70.27 -15.43
C ALA A 32 28.89 70.40 -16.35
N PRO A 33 29.12 69.47 -17.31
CA PRO A 33 30.24 69.56 -18.23
C PRO A 33 30.10 70.78 -19.15
N LEU A 34 31.00 71.74 -18.98
CA LEU A 34 31.09 72.97 -19.79
C LEU A 34 31.34 72.63 -21.27
N THR A 35 30.61 73.27 -22.17
CA THR A 35 30.84 73.14 -23.62
C THR A 35 32.18 73.76 -24.04
N GLU A 36 32.77 73.31 -25.15
CA GLU A 36 34.06 73.83 -25.62
C GLU A 36 34.09 75.36 -25.76
N GLN A 37 32.98 75.98 -26.15
CA GLN A 37 32.87 77.44 -26.27
C GLN A 37 32.98 78.13 -24.91
N GLN A 38 32.39 77.56 -23.86
CA GLN A 38 32.50 78.07 -22.49
C GLN A 38 33.92 77.84 -21.93
N GLN A 39 34.53 76.68 -22.21
CA GLN A 39 35.92 76.42 -21.82
C GLN A 39 36.91 77.38 -22.51
N ARG A 40 36.74 77.63 -23.82
CA ARG A 40 37.52 78.65 -24.56
C ARG A 40 37.30 80.05 -24.00
N ALA A 41 36.07 80.44 -23.65
CA ALA A 41 35.78 81.73 -23.03
C ALA A 41 36.47 81.89 -21.66
N ILE A 42 36.50 80.83 -20.83
CA ILE A 42 37.23 80.82 -19.56
C ILE A 42 38.74 80.92 -19.78
N GLN A 43 39.29 80.24 -20.79
CA GLN A 43 40.71 80.36 -21.16
C GLN A 43 41.05 81.79 -21.62
N MET A 44 40.22 82.40 -22.48
CA MET A 44 40.38 83.80 -22.91
C MET A 44 40.28 84.78 -21.74
N LEU A 45 39.35 84.58 -20.80
CA LEU A 45 39.25 85.38 -19.58
C LEU A 45 40.49 85.21 -18.69
N SER A 46 41.03 83.99 -18.55
CA SER A 46 42.26 83.78 -17.78
C SER A 46 43.48 84.47 -18.40
N HIS A 47 43.59 84.50 -19.73
CA HIS A 47 44.62 85.26 -20.44
C HIS A 47 44.45 86.77 -20.24
N ALA A 48 43.22 87.29 -20.39
CA ALA A 48 42.90 88.70 -20.20
C ALA A 48 43.05 89.19 -18.76
N VAL A 49 43.01 88.29 -17.77
CA VAL A 49 43.32 88.59 -16.36
C VAL A 49 44.83 88.51 -16.09
N ALA A 50 45.55 87.57 -16.71
CA ALA A 50 47.00 87.47 -16.60
C ALA A 50 47.74 88.67 -17.22
N GLU A 51 47.19 89.27 -18.28
CA GLU A 51 47.78 90.43 -18.98
C GLU A 51 47.17 91.78 -18.57
N ARG A 52 46.62 91.92 -17.35
CA ARG A 52 46.19 93.24 -16.85
C ARG A 52 47.40 94.12 -16.48
N PRO A 53 47.62 95.29 -17.13
CA PRO A 53 48.57 96.27 -16.62
C PRO A 53 48.06 96.90 -15.32
N PHE A 54 48.97 97.32 -14.45
CA PHE A 54 48.62 98.02 -13.21
C PHE A 54 48.02 99.41 -13.49
N PRO A 55 47.11 99.91 -12.62
CA PRO A 55 46.61 101.28 -12.72
C PRO A 55 47.75 102.31 -12.62
N ALA A 56 47.73 103.33 -13.49
CA ALA A 56 48.82 104.30 -13.63
C ALA A 56 49.24 104.96 -12.30
N ASN A 57 48.28 105.19 -11.40
CA ASN A 57 48.49 105.84 -10.10
C ASN A 57 49.40 105.06 -9.13
N LEU A 58 49.77 103.82 -9.43
CA LEU A 58 50.70 102.99 -8.64
C LEU A 58 52.10 102.86 -9.28
N ALA A 59 52.32 103.45 -10.46
CA ALA A 59 53.62 103.38 -11.16
C ALA A 59 54.59 104.52 -10.79
N GLN A 60 54.12 105.58 -10.13
CA GLN A 60 54.87 106.83 -9.96
C GLN A 60 55.87 106.86 -8.77
N GLU A 61 55.76 105.93 -7.80
CA GLU A 61 56.57 105.97 -6.57
C GLU A 61 57.78 105.02 -6.57
N ARG A 62 58.86 105.44 -7.24
CA ARG A 62 60.26 105.32 -6.73
C ARG A 62 61.26 106.07 -7.62
N THR A 63 62.11 106.87 -6.97
CA THR A 63 63.33 107.54 -7.49
C THR A 63 63.17 108.37 -8.77
N SER A 64 62.94 109.69 -8.71
CA SER A 64 63.86 110.79 -8.31
C SER A 64 64.93 111.14 -9.37
N GLY A 65 65.09 112.39 -9.81
CA GLY A 65 64.32 113.61 -9.47
C GLY A 65 65.02 114.90 -9.95
N GLN A 66 64.45 116.05 -9.54
CA GLN A 66 64.96 117.43 -9.72
C GLN A 66 65.03 117.98 -11.18
N ASP A 67 64.78 119.27 -11.46
CA ASP A 67 64.38 120.39 -10.59
C ASP A 67 63.21 121.20 -11.17
N LYS A 68 62.41 121.81 -10.29
CA LYS A 68 61.51 122.93 -10.60
C LYS A 68 61.98 124.15 -9.82
N GLY A 69 62.22 125.26 -10.50
CA GLY A 69 62.53 126.55 -9.87
C GLY A 69 62.03 127.72 -10.72
N LEU A 70 60.80 128.17 -10.49
CA LEU A 70 60.36 129.48 -10.97
C LEU A 70 60.88 130.55 -10.01
N SER A 71 61.79 131.40 -10.48
CA SER A 71 62.09 132.71 -9.88
C SER A 71 61.44 133.80 -10.74
N VAL A 72 60.52 134.55 -10.17
CA VAL A 72 59.87 135.68 -10.86
C VAL A 72 60.71 136.95 -10.65
N SER A 73 61.09 137.57 -11.77
CA SER A 73 61.61 138.94 -11.84
C SER A 73 60.92 139.65 -13.01
N THR A 74 59.62 139.92 -12.87
CA THR A 74 59.12 141.28 -12.60
C THR A 74 59.42 142.30 -13.70
N LYS A 75 58.34 142.56 -14.47
CA LYS A 75 57.78 143.90 -14.71
C LYS A 75 58.42 144.83 -15.75
N ASP A 76 57.49 145.44 -16.47
CA ASP A 76 57.45 146.81 -16.99
C ASP A 76 58.53 147.22 -18.02
N ASP A 77 58.24 148.03 -19.04
CA ASP A 77 57.00 148.28 -19.79
C ASP A 77 57.42 149.02 -21.08
N ASN A 78 56.49 149.24 -22.02
CA ASN A 78 56.52 150.23 -23.11
C ASN A 78 57.82 151.06 -23.33
N PHE A 79 58.45 150.97 -24.52
CA PHE A 79 58.49 152.07 -25.52
C PHE A 79 59.32 151.70 -26.76
N ARG A 80 58.74 151.93 -27.95
CA ARG A 80 59.31 151.75 -29.30
C ARG A 80 59.66 150.31 -29.72
N ASP A 81 59.39 149.88 -30.96
CA ASP A 81 58.75 150.59 -32.07
C ASP A 81 57.33 150.08 -32.35
N SER A 82 56.39 151.01 -32.43
CA SER A 82 55.09 150.78 -33.05
C SER A 82 55.19 151.23 -34.49
N GLU A 83 55.66 150.33 -35.36
CA GLU A 83 55.23 150.33 -36.76
C GLU A 83 54.12 149.24 -36.87
N ALA A 84 52.83 149.52 -37.03
CA ALA A 84 52.20 150.72 -37.59
C ALA A 84 52.94 151.18 -38.85
N ILE A 85 52.69 150.56 -39.98
CA ILE A 85 51.58 151.05 -40.81
C ILE A 85 51.66 152.60 -40.86
N ASP A 86 52.70 153.11 -41.53
CA ASP A 86 52.44 153.84 -42.77
C ASP A 86 51.72 152.83 -43.68
N GLU A 87 50.41 152.83 -43.86
CA GLU A 87 49.36 153.87 -43.77
C GLU A 87 49.13 154.66 -42.45
N ILE A 88 49.48 155.95 -42.47
CA ILE A 88 48.46 157.01 -42.57
C ILE A 88 47.20 156.78 -41.69
N LEU A 89 47.39 156.69 -40.36
CA LEU A 89 46.31 156.64 -39.36
C LEU A 89 46.14 158.01 -38.66
N VAL A 90 44.90 158.53 -38.66
CA VAL A 90 44.67 159.98 -38.51
C VAL A 90 43.71 160.36 -37.35
N ASN A 91 43.48 159.52 -36.33
CA ASN A 91 42.64 159.91 -35.18
C ASN A 91 42.87 159.14 -33.85
N SER A 92 42.48 159.76 -32.73
CA SER A 92 42.87 159.41 -31.34
C SER A 92 42.09 158.25 -30.69
N ASN A 93 40.85 157.98 -31.11
CA ASN A 93 39.95 157.04 -30.40
C ASN A 93 40.41 155.57 -30.34
N GLN A 94 41.46 155.19 -31.07
CA GLN A 94 42.01 153.82 -31.06
C GLN A 94 42.85 153.52 -29.80
N PHE A 95 43.44 154.54 -29.16
CA PHE A 95 44.38 154.36 -28.04
C PHE A 95 43.71 153.85 -26.75
N TYR A 96 42.64 154.50 -26.30
CA TYR A 96 42.01 154.19 -25.00
C TYR A 96 41.50 152.76 -24.88
N LYS A 97 41.12 152.13 -26.00
CA LYS A 97 40.56 150.78 -26.02
C LYS A 97 41.56 149.72 -25.57
N TRP A 98 42.81 149.87 -26.01
CA TRP A 98 43.92 148.95 -25.68
C TRP A 98 44.27 148.93 -24.18
N PHE A 99 44.18 150.09 -23.51
CA PHE A 99 44.51 150.19 -22.08
C PHE A 99 43.51 149.46 -21.19
N THR A 100 42.20 149.55 -21.48
CA THR A 100 41.16 148.84 -20.73
C THR A 100 41.27 147.33 -20.81
N ASP A 101 41.76 146.80 -21.93
CA ASP A 101 41.92 145.36 -22.12
C ASP A 101 43.02 144.82 -21.17
N LEU A 102 44.10 145.58 -20.98
CA LEU A 102 45.26 145.17 -20.16
C LEU A 102 44.96 145.14 -18.65
N GLU A 103 44.22 146.10 -18.10
CA GLU A 103 43.89 146.11 -16.66
C GLU A 103 42.93 144.96 -16.27
N SER A 104 42.11 144.49 -17.22
CA SER A 104 41.19 143.37 -17.02
C SER A 104 41.94 142.04 -16.79
N ALA A 105 43.05 141.83 -17.50
CA ALA A 105 43.80 140.57 -17.51
C ALA A 105 44.57 140.30 -16.19
N LEU A 106 44.82 141.31 -15.36
CA LEU A 106 45.59 141.15 -14.12
C LEU A 106 44.74 140.63 -12.95
N ARG A 107 43.41 140.88 -12.96
CA ARG A 107 42.54 140.46 -11.85
C ARG A 107 42.21 138.97 -11.90
N SER A 108 41.90 138.45 -13.09
CA SER A 108 41.58 137.03 -13.32
C SER A 108 42.65 136.09 -12.76
N GLU A 109 43.93 136.37 -13.03
CA GLU A 109 45.05 135.50 -12.64
C GLU A 109 45.24 135.31 -11.11
N THR A 110 44.56 136.12 -10.29
CA THR A 110 44.61 136.00 -8.81
C THR A 110 43.36 135.34 -8.22
N GLU A 111 42.19 135.61 -8.81
CA GLU A 111 40.90 135.03 -8.40
C GLU A 111 40.83 133.55 -8.79
N GLU A 112 41.31 133.20 -9.99
CA GLU A 112 41.40 131.83 -10.53
C GLU A 112 42.05 130.83 -9.55
N LYS A 113 43.09 131.24 -8.81
CA LYS A 113 43.89 130.31 -7.97
C LYS A 113 43.16 129.82 -6.73
N TYR A 114 42.30 130.65 -6.13
CA TYR A 114 41.47 130.22 -5.00
C TYR A 114 40.20 129.52 -5.47
N GLN A 115 39.61 129.99 -6.58
CA GLN A 115 38.51 129.32 -7.27
C GLN A 115 38.87 127.85 -7.54
N HIS A 116 39.99 127.61 -8.21
CA HIS A 116 40.45 126.29 -8.62
C HIS A 116 40.71 125.32 -7.44
N TYR A 117 41.05 125.81 -6.24
CA TYR A 117 41.19 124.97 -5.04
C TYR A 117 39.84 124.64 -4.39
N VAL A 118 38.91 125.60 -4.35
CA VAL A 118 37.52 125.35 -3.92
C VAL A 118 36.84 124.36 -4.88
N ASP A 119 36.99 124.56 -6.18
CA ASP A 119 36.48 123.66 -7.22
C ASP A 119 37.06 122.24 -7.06
N THR A 120 38.34 122.12 -6.72
CA THR A 120 38.99 120.81 -6.43
C THR A 120 38.41 120.15 -5.18
N LEU A 121 38.05 120.90 -4.12
CA LEU A 121 37.43 120.33 -2.93
C LEU A 121 35.96 119.98 -3.16
N VAL A 122 35.23 120.76 -3.95
CA VAL A 122 33.86 120.47 -4.37
C VAL A 122 33.82 119.22 -5.26
N ASP A 123 34.71 119.10 -6.25
CA ASP A 123 34.92 117.89 -7.04
C ASP A 123 35.19 116.67 -6.15
N ARG A 124 36.06 116.81 -5.14
CA ARG A 124 36.34 115.70 -4.21
C ARG A 124 35.12 115.27 -3.40
N ILE A 125 34.35 116.21 -2.85
CA ILE A 125 33.11 115.90 -2.12
C ILE A 125 32.09 115.25 -3.07
N GLN A 126 31.91 115.79 -4.28
CA GLN A 126 31.04 115.18 -5.29
C GLN A 126 31.47 113.76 -5.65
N THR A 127 32.77 113.47 -5.82
CA THR A 127 33.24 112.09 -6.04
C THR A 127 33.00 111.17 -4.84
N CYS A 128 33.01 111.68 -3.61
CA CYS A 128 32.65 110.89 -2.42
C CYS A 128 31.14 110.61 -2.36
N ASP A 129 30.30 111.60 -2.64
CA ASP A 129 28.84 111.44 -2.68
C ASP A 129 28.40 110.52 -3.83
N ASP A 130 29.03 110.60 -5.00
CA ASP A 130 28.79 109.67 -6.11
C ASP A 130 29.28 108.24 -5.80
N ILE A 131 30.38 108.08 -5.05
CA ILE A 131 30.83 106.76 -4.57
C ILE A 131 29.84 106.19 -3.54
N LEU A 132 29.35 107.00 -2.59
CA LEU A 132 28.32 106.57 -1.64
C LEU A 132 27.03 106.17 -2.35
N ARG A 133 26.57 107.00 -3.29
CA ARG A 133 25.40 106.69 -4.12
C ARG A 133 25.59 105.41 -4.94
N GLN A 134 26.77 105.15 -5.50
CA GLN A 134 27.08 103.89 -6.18
C GLN A 134 27.11 102.69 -5.21
N VAL A 135 27.55 102.88 -3.96
CA VAL A 135 27.50 101.84 -2.92
C VAL A 135 26.04 101.53 -2.54
N ASP A 136 25.20 102.54 -2.32
CA ASP A 136 23.78 102.34 -2.02
C ASP A 136 23.02 101.72 -3.20
N GLU A 137 23.23 102.21 -4.43
CA GLU A 137 22.69 101.61 -5.66
C GLU A 137 23.13 100.14 -5.84
N THR A 138 24.37 99.79 -5.48
CA THR A 138 24.84 98.38 -5.55
C THR A 138 24.35 97.52 -4.38
N LEU A 139 24.08 98.10 -3.20
CA LEU A 139 23.43 97.39 -2.10
C LEU A 139 21.97 97.09 -2.39
N ASP A 140 21.22 98.03 -2.97
CA ASP A 140 19.83 97.80 -3.40
C ASP A 140 19.76 96.76 -4.53
N LEU A 141 20.68 96.80 -5.50
CA LEU A 141 20.82 95.74 -6.51
C LEU A 141 21.17 94.38 -5.88
N LEU A 142 21.96 94.33 -4.81
CA LEU A 142 22.29 93.09 -4.10
C LEU A 142 21.08 92.55 -3.30
N ASN A 143 20.32 93.44 -2.66
CA ASN A 143 19.08 93.11 -1.95
C ASN A 143 18.02 92.55 -2.90
N GLU A 144 17.79 93.21 -4.04
CA GLU A 144 16.89 92.72 -5.09
C GLU A 144 17.38 91.40 -5.68
N LEU A 145 18.69 91.25 -5.93
CA LEU A 145 19.27 89.97 -6.37
C LEU A 145 19.04 88.84 -5.36
N GLN A 146 19.16 89.11 -4.05
CA GLN A 146 18.85 88.14 -3.00
C GLN A 146 17.36 87.78 -2.97
N LEU A 147 16.47 88.76 -3.14
CA LEU A 147 15.03 88.56 -3.14
C LEU A 147 14.59 87.75 -4.38
N GLN A 148 15.13 88.08 -5.56
CA GLN A 148 14.97 87.29 -6.78
C GLN A 148 15.55 85.88 -6.63
N HIS A 149 16.71 85.71 -5.97
CA HIS A 149 17.30 84.40 -5.72
C HIS A 149 16.37 83.53 -4.85
N GLN A 150 15.80 84.08 -3.77
CA GLN A 150 14.81 83.37 -2.94
C GLN A 150 13.52 83.06 -3.72
N ALA A 151 13.06 83.98 -4.57
CA ALA A 151 11.90 83.75 -5.44
C ALA A 151 12.16 82.68 -6.52
N VAL A 152 13.39 82.57 -7.03
CA VAL A 152 13.81 81.49 -7.93
C VAL A 152 13.95 80.18 -7.15
N GLU A 153 14.64 80.16 -6.01
CA GLU A 153 14.84 78.94 -5.22
C GLU A 153 13.52 78.30 -4.78
N THR A 154 12.55 79.11 -4.32
CA THR A 154 11.21 78.64 -3.95
C THR A 154 10.42 78.11 -5.15
N LYS A 155 10.44 78.79 -6.31
CA LYS A 155 9.83 78.30 -7.56
C LYS A 155 10.50 77.03 -8.09
N THR A 156 11.82 76.91 -7.97
CA THR A 156 12.58 75.73 -8.38
C THR A 156 12.29 74.55 -7.46
N LYS A 157 12.16 74.76 -6.14
CA LYS A 157 11.73 73.72 -5.19
C LYS A 157 10.32 73.22 -5.49
N THR A 158 9.33 74.12 -5.67
CA THR A 158 7.96 73.68 -5.99
C THR A 158 7.84 73.00 -7.35
N LEU A 159 8.61 73.44 -8.35
CA LEU A 159 8.71 72.75 -9.65
C LEU A 159 9.37 71.38 -9.50
N HIS A 160 10.47 71.27 -8.74
CA HIS A 160 11.16 70.01 -8.49
C HIS A 160 10.26 69.01 -7.75
N ASP A 161 9.53 69.44 -6.72
CA ASP A 161 8.55 68.63 -6.01
C ASP A 161 7.39 68.17 -6.93
N ALA A 162 6.91 69.04 -7.82
CA ALA A 162 5.90 68.69 -8.81
C ALA A 162 6.44 67.66 -9.83
N CYS A 163 7.65 67.85 -10.34
CA CYS A 163 8.33 66.89 -11.22
C CYS A 163 8.56 65.55 -10.52
N ASN A 164 9.00 65.53 -9.26
CA ASN A 164 9.20 64.31 -8.47
C ASN A 164 7.87 63.56 -8.27
N ARG A 165 6.77 64.26 -7.97
CA ARG A 165 5.42 63.67 -7.89
C ARG A 165 5.01 63.03 -9.22
N LEU A 166 5.18 63.75 -10.34
CA LEU A 166 4.87 63.24 -11.69
C LEU A 166 5.74 62.04 -12.08
N VAL A 167 7.01 62.01 -11.68
CA VAL A 167 7.90 60.85 -11.90
C VAL A 167 7.45 59.64 -11.08
N MET A 168 7.09 59.82 -9.80
CA MET A 168 6.56 58.75 -8.95
C MET A 168 5.20 58.23 -9.46
N GLU A 169 4.32 59.12 -9.92
CA GLU A 169 3.04 58.74 -10.51
C GLU A 169 3.21 57.99 -11.84
N LYS A 170 4.09 58.48 -12.73
CA LYS A 170 4.48 57.76 -13.95
C LYS A 170 5.03 56.37 -13.65
N GLN A 171 5.93 56.25 -12.68
CA GLN A 171 6.53 54.97 -12.31
C GLN A 171 5.47 53.98 -11.80
N ARG A 172 4.58 54.43 -10.91
CA ARG A 172 3.43 53.64 -10.42
C ARG A 172 2.47 53.22 -11.55
N LEU A 173 2.26 54.09 -12.54
CA LEU A 173 1.42 53.78 -13.71
C LEU A 173 2.08 52.75 -14.65
N ILE A 174 3.42 52.76 -14.79
CA ILE A 174 4.17 51.74 -15.52
C ILE A 174 4.06 50.40 -14.80
N GLU A 175 4.34 50.35 -13.49
CA GLU A 175 4.21 49.13 -12.67
C GLU A 175 2.79 48.56 -12.73
N PHE A 176 1.77 49.41 -12.70
CA PHE A 176 0.37 49.01 -12.84
C PHE A 176 0.05 48.48 -14.25
N ALA A 177 0.60 49.08 -15.30
CA ALA A 177 0.42 48.61 -16.68
C ALA A 177 1.13 47.26 -16.93
N GLU A 178 2.31 47.05 -16.36
CA GLU A 178 3.05 45.77 -16.40
C GLU A 178 2.32 44.68 -15.60
N ALA A 179 1.78 45.02 -14.43
CA ALA A 179 0.94 44.14 -13.61
C ALA A 179 -0.45 43.86 -14.22
N LEU A 180 -0.91 44.66 -15.18
CA LEU A 180 -2.08 44.35 -16.02
C LEU A 180 -1.69 43.46 -17.19
N ARG A 181 -0.61 43.80 -17.91
CA ARG A 181 -0.15 43.07 -19.10
C ARG A 181 0.20 41.61 -18.79
N SER A 182 0.93 41.36 -17.71
CA SER A 182 1.26 40.00 -17.23
C SER A 182 0.04 39.17 -16.82
N LYS A 183 -1.11 39.81 -16.55
CA LYS A 183 -2.38 39.12 -16.28
C LYS A 183 -3.22 38.88 -17.54
N LEU A 184 -3.10 39.77 -18.53
CA LEU A 184 -3.78 39.69 -19.82
C LEU A 184 -3.10 38.70 -20.79
N GLU A 185 -1.78 38.49 -20.67
CA GLU A 185 -0.99 37.55 -21.47
C GLU A 185 -1.65 36.16 -21.61
N TYR A 186 -2.14 35.59 -20.51
CA TYR A 186 -2.85 34.30 -20.49
C TYR A 186 -4.17 34.29 -21.28
N PHE A 187 -4.81 35.45 -21.46
CA PHE A 187 -6.05 35.62 -22.23
C PHE A 187 -5.77 35.93 -23.70
N ASP A 188 -4.78 36.80 -23.99
CA ASP A 188 -4.33 37.12 -25.34
C ASP A 188 -3.82 35.86 -26.07
N GLU A 189 -3.15 34.96 -25.35
CA GLU A 189 -2.70 33.67 -25.87
C GLU A 189 -3.83 32.75 -26.36
N LEU A 190 -5.10 32.98 -26.00
CA LEU A 190 -6.21 32.20 -26.52
C LEU A 190 -6.23 32.22 -28.06
N GLU A 191 -5.96 33.36 -28.70
CA GLU A 191 -5.95 33.48 -30.16
C GLU A 191 -4.74 32.78 -30.79
N ASN A 192 -3.57 32.88 -30.15
CA ASN A 192 -2.36 32.16 -30.54
C ASN A 192 -2.56 30.64 -30.46
N ILE A 193 -3.04 30.13 -29.33
CA ILE A 193 -3.30 28.71 -29.11
C ILE A 193 -4.42 28.21 -30.07
N THR A 194 -5.47 29.02 -30.29
CA THR A 194 -6.55 28.69 -31.23
C THR A 194 -6.03 28.58 -32.66
N SER A 195 -5.34 29.59 -33.19
CA SER A 195 -4.83 29.59 -34.57
C SER A 195 -3.88 28.42 -34.84
N ASN A 196 -3.05 28.06 -33.87
CA ASN A 196 -2.19 26.88 -33.93
C ASN A 196 -2.99 25.56 -33.98
N PHE A 197 -3.91 25.31 -33.04
CA PHE A 197 -4.71 24.05 -33.01
C PHE A 197 -5.76 23.95 -34.14
N TYR A 198 -6.13 25.06 -34.76
CA TYR A 198 -7.00 25.08 -35.95
C TYR A 198 -6.23 24.99 -37.28
N SER A 199 -4.90 25.16 -37.28
CA SER A 199 -4.09 24.99 -38.49
C SER A 199 -4.10 23.52 -38.99
N PRO A 200 -4.16 23.28 -40.31
CA PRO A 200 -4.23 21.92 -40.86
C PRO A 200 -2.89 21.15 -40.74
N ASN A 201 -1.81 21.84 -40.38
CA ASN A 201 -0.47 21.26 -40.22
C ASN A 201 -0.18 20.84 -38.76
N MET A 202 -1.11 21.07 -37.82
CA MET A 202 -0.91 20.72 -36.41
C MET A 202 -1.13 19.22 -36.18
N ASN A 203 -0.03 18.47 -36.16
CA ASN A 203 0.01 17.04 -35.87
C ASN A 203 0.62 16.78 -34.49
N VAL A 204 0.24 15.70 -33.82
CA VAL A 204 0.73 15.34 -32.47
C VAL A 204 2.25 15.09 -32.46
N GLY A 205 2.81 14.60 -33.56
CA GLY A 205 4.26 14.45 -33.77
C GLY A 205 5.02 15.75 -34.09
N ASN A 206 4.38 16.91 -34.06
CA ASN A 206 5.07 18.21 -34.14
C ASN A 206 5.67 18.54 -32.76
N ALA A 207 6.97 18.85 -32.70
CA ALA A 207 7.66 19.21 -31.46
C ALA A 207 6.99 20.36 -30.68
N ASN A 208 6.27 21.25 -31.38
CA ASN A 208 5.55 22.38 -30.76
C ASN A 208 4.21 21.97 -30.10
N PHE A 209 3.68 20.77 -30.38
CA PHE A 209 2.36 20.34 -29.88
C PHE A 209 2.34 20.19 -28.35
N LEU A 210 3.34 19.54 -27.75
CA LEU A 210 3.42 19.32 -26.31
C LEU A 210 3.68 20.63 -25.52
N PRO A 211 4.59 21.54 -25.94
CA PRO A 211 4.69 22.89 -25.38
C PRO A 211 3.39 23.70 -25.44
N LEU A 212 2.67 23.68 -26.58
CA LEU A 212 1.37 24.36 -26.70
C LEU A 212 0.31 23.76 -25.77
N LEU A 213 0.32 22.44 -25.58
CA LEU A 213 -0.57 21.77 -24.62
C LEU A 213 -0.22 22.12 -23.16
N LYS A 214 1.07 22.20 -22.81
CA LYS A 214 1.54 22.69 -21.49
C LYS A 214 1.10 24.13 -21.23
N ARG A 215 1.23 25.01 -22.22
CA ARG A 215 0.81 26.41 -22.05
C ARG A 215 -0.71 26.56 -21.95
N LEU A 216 -1.47 25.80 -22.74
CA LEU A 216 -2.92 25.68 -22.56
C LEU A 216 -3.30 25.15 -21.17
N ASP A 217 -2.57 24.15 -20.67
CA ASP A 217 -2.72 23.61 -19.31
C ASP A 217 -2.38 24.63 -18.20
N GLU A 218 -1.51 25.60 -18.45
CA GLU A 218 -1.19 26.75 -17.56
C GLU A 218 -2.31 27.80 -17.59
N CYS A 219 -2.73 28.25 -18.78
CA CYS A 219 -3.80 29.25 -18.92
C CYS A 219 -5.10 28.78 -18.26
N ILE A 220 -5.44 27.48 -18.37
CA ILE A 220 -6.59 26.89 -17.68
C ILE A 220 -6.45 27.00 -16.15
N LEU A 221 -5.29 26.63 -15.57
CA LEU A 221 -5.08 26.78 -14.12
C LEU A 221 -5.12 28.24 -13.69
N TYR A 222 -4.56 29.15 -14.48
CA TYR A 222 -4.57 30.57 -14.16
C TYR A 222 -6.00 31.15 -14.13
N VAL A 223 -6.83 30.78 -15.11
CA VAL A 223 -8.25 31.20 -15.15
C VAL A 223 -9.07 30.53 -14.03
N GLU A 224 -8.85 29.25 -13.75
CA GLU A 224 -9.55 28.53 -12.66
C GLU A 224 -9.20 29.07 -11.27
N ASN A 225 -7.96 29.51 -11.05
CA ASN A 225 -7.54 30.19 -9.81
C ASN A 225 -8.06 31.63 -9.71
N ASN A 226 -8.54 32.23 -10.82
CA ASN A 226 -9.04 33.61 -10.87
C ASN A 226 -10.49 33.68 -11.41
N PRO A 227 -11.49 33.08 -10.72
CA PRO A 227 -12.89 33.13 -11.12
C PRO A 227 -13.54 34.52 -10.97
N GLN A 228 -12.81 35.49 -10.39
CA GLN A 228 -13.27 36.85 -10.11
C GLN A 228 -13.12 37.81 -11.31
N TYR A 229 -12.36 37.43 -12.34
CA TYR A 229 -12.16 38.27 -13.52
C TYR A 229 -13.38 38.27 -14.45
N ALA A 230 -13.63 39.40 -15.11
CA ALA A 230 -14.70 39.53 -16.10
C ALA A 230 -14.54 38.48 -17.22
N GLU A 231 -15.66 37.88 -17.63
CA GLU A 231 -15.73 36.81 -18.65
C GLU A 231 -14.84 35.56 -18.38
N SER A 232 -14.26 35.40 -17.19
CA SER A 232 -13.38 34.27 -16.81
C SER A 232 -13.98 32.91 -17.17
N SER A 233 -15.27 32.71 -16.90
CA SER A 233 -16.02 31.49 -17.26
C SER A 233 -16.14 31.25 -18.78
N VAL A 234 -16.25 32.31 -19.59
CA VAL A 234 -16.35 32.22 -21.05
C VAL A 234 -14.98 31.85 -21.65
N TYR A 235 -13.90 32.45 -21.15
CA TYR A 235 -12.55 32.06 -21.54
C TYR A 235 -12.22 30.63 -21.10
N LEU A 236 -12.57 30.23 -19.89
CA LEU A 236 -12.39 28.86 -19.40
C LEU A 236 -13.09 27.84 -20.30
N LEU A 237 -14.33 28.10 -20.73
CA LEU A 237 -15.05 27.23 -21.67
C LEU A 237 -14.32 27.11 -23.03
N LYS A 238 -13.81 28.21 -23.58
CA LYS A 238 -13.02 28.20 -24.83
C LYS A 238 -11.72 27.40 -24.66
N PHE A 239 -10.97 27.60 -23.57
CA PHE A 239 -9.77 26.83 -23.28
C PHE A 239 -10.05 25.32 -23.08
N ARG A 240 -11.10 24.96 -22.33
CA ARG A 240 -11.54 23.56 -22.17
C ARG A 240 -11.98 22.92 -23.49
N GLN A 241 -12.59 23.69 -24.41
CA GLN A 241 -12.90 23.22 -25.77
C GLN A 241 -11.63 22.93 -26.59
N LEU A 242 -10.60 23.78 -26.50
CA LEU A 242 -9.29 23.56 -27.13
C LEU A 242 -8.57 22.35 -26.52
N GLN A 243 -8.64 22.18 -25.20
CA GLN A 243 -8.03 21.04 -24.48
C GLN A 243 -8.69 19.73 -24.91
N SER A 244 -10.02 19.66 -24.92
CA SER A 244 -10.79 18.52 -25.43
C SER A 244 -10.43 18.18 -26.89
N ARG A 245 -10.25 19.20 -27.75
CA ARG A 245 -9.76 19.01 -29.13
C ARG A 245 -8.35 18.42 -29.17
N ALA A 246 -7.40 18.95 -28.40
CA ALA A 246 -6.02 18.47 -28.36
C ALA A 246 -5.90 17.03 -27.82
N LEU A 247 -6.61 16.72 -26.73
CA LEU A 247 -6.73 15.35 -26.19
C LEU A 247 -7.40 14.41 -27.20
N GLY A 248 -8.40 14.89 -27.94
CA GLY A 248 -9.04 14.17 -29.05
C GLY A 248 -8.09 13.88 -30.23
N MET A 249 -7.17 14.79 -30.54
CA MET A 249 -6.11 14.59 -31.55
C MET A 249 -5.11 13.55 -31.09
N ILE A 250 -4.64 13.60 -29.83
CA ILE A 250 -3.77 12.57 -29.25
C ILE A 250 -4.45 11.19 -29.31
N ARG A 251 -5.69 11.07 -28.83
CA ARG A 251 -6.46 9.82 -28.88
C ARG A 251 -6.54 9.26 -30.31
N SER A 252 -6.76 10.12 -31.29
CA SER A 252 -6.87 9.73 -32.70
C SER A 252 -5.54 9.26 -33.29
N HIS A 253 -4.42 9.91 -32.91
CA HIS A 253 -3.06 9.49 -33.29
C HIS A 253 -2.69 8.14 -32.65
N VAL A 254 -2.93 7.96 -31.34
CA VAL A 254 -2.72 6.68 -30.64
C VAL A 254 -3.52 5.55 -31.28
N VAL A 255 -4.80 5.78 -31.61
CA VAL A 255 -5.63 4.80 -32.36
C VAL A 255 -5.02 4.47 -33.73
N SER A 256 -4.52 5.48 -34.46
CA SER A 256 -3.92 5.29 -35.79
C SER A 256 -2.66 4.43 -35.73
N VAL A 257 -1.73 4.75 -34.82
CA VAL A 257 -0.45 4.03 -34.65
C VAL A 257 -0.69 2.59 -34.17
N LEU A 258 -1.55 2.38 -33.17
CA LEU A 258 -1.88 1.03 -32.66
C LEU A 258 -2.59 0.17 -33.72
N LYS A 259 -3.48 0.77 -34.54
CA LYS A 259 -4.12 0.05 -35.66
C LYS A 259 -3.12 -0.27 -36.77
N SER A 260 -2.23 0.67 -37.11
CA SER A 260 -1.15 0.43 -38.09
C SER A 260 -0.25 -0.72 -37.65
N ALA A 261 0.19 -0.74 -36.38
CA ALA A 261 0.95 -1.85 -35.81
C ALA A 261 0.17 -3.18 -35.86
N SER A 262 -1.12 -3.17 -35.53
CA SER A 262 -1.99 -4.34 -35.58
C SER A 262 -2.13 -4.91 -37.00
N SER A 263 -2.41 -4.06 -37.99
CA SER A 263 -2.51 -4.46 -39.41
C SER A 263 -1.18 -4.95 -39.97
N GLN A 264 -0.04 -4.38 -39.56
CA GLN A 264 1.29 -4.88 -39.94
C GLN A 264 1.57 -6.27 -39.36
N VAL A 265 1.17 -6.54 -38.11
CA VAL A 265 1.30 -7.87 -37.49
C VAL A 265 0.37 -8.89 -38.18
N GLN A 266 -0.89 -8.54 -38.43
CA GLN A 266 -1.84 -9.40 -39.16
C GLN A 266 -1.34 -9.73 -40.57
N ALA A 267 -0.85 -8.73 -41.32
CA ALA A 267 -0.29 -8.93 -42.65
C ALA A 267 0.95 -9.84 -42.62
N ALA A 268 1.83 -9.70 -41.63
CA ALA A 268 3.00 -10.57 -41.46
C ALA A 268 2.58 -12.03 -41.19
N ILE A 269 1.64 -12.24 -40.25
CA ILE A 269 1.08 -13.56 -39.95
C ILE A 269 0.44 -14.19 -41.20
N TRP A 270 -0.38 -13.45 -41.94
CA TRP A 270 -1.02 -13.95 -43.17
C TRP A 270 -0.03 -14.24 -44.29
N SER A 271 1.00 -13.40 -44.49
CA SER A 271 2.05 -13.66 -45.48
C SER A 271 2.89 -14.89 -45.16
N SER A 272 3.05 -15.23 -43.88
CA SER A 272 3.80 -16.40 -43.43
C SER A 272 2.96 -17.67 -43.33
N GLY A 273 1.63 -17.55 -43.25
CA GLY A 273 0.69 -18.68 -43.14
C GLY A 273 0.43 -19.46 -44.44
N GLY A 274 1.18 -19.20 -45.51
CA GLY A 274 1.08 -19.93 -46.79
C GLY A 274 1.49 -21.40 -46.67
N ASN A 275 2.45 -21.72 -45.80
CA ASN A 275 2.81 -23.10 -45.47
C ASN A 275 2.14 -23.50 -44.14
N LYS A 276 1.42 -24.63 -44.14
CA LYS A 276 0.71 -25.17 -42.95
C LYS A 276 1.60 -25.92 -41.97
N GLU A 277 2.92 -25.83 -42.11
CA GLU A 277 3.87 -26.38 -41.16
C GLU A 277 4.20 -25.32 -40.11
N SER A 278 4.14 -25.70 -38.84
CA SER A 278 4.17 -24.77 -37.70
C SER A 278 5.40 -23.86 -37.73
N LEU A 279 5.17 -22.55 -37.76
CA LEU A 279 6.21 -21.57 -37.46
C LEU A 279 6.78 -21.84 -36.06
N SER A 280 8.10 -21.71 -35.92
CA SER A 280 8.73 -21.83 -34.61
C SER A 280 8.23 -20.71 -33.69
N GLU A 281 7.82 -21.09 -32.48
CA GLU A 281 7.09 -20.25 -31.53
C GLU A 281 7.79 -18.94 -31.18
N GLY A 282 9.13 -18.95 -31.16
CA GLY A 282 9.94 -17.73 -30.97
C GLY A 282 9.81 -16.72 -32.12
N VAL A 283 9.51 -17.16 -33.35
CA VAL A 283 9.37 -16.30 -34.53
C VAL A 283 8.02 -15.57 -34.52
N GLU A 284 6.92 -16.29 -34.25
CA GLU A 284 5.58 -15.69 -34.13
C GLU A 284 5.55 -14.63 -33.01
N ALA A 285 6.07 -14.98 -31.84
CA ALA A 285 6.23 -14.05 -30.73
C ALA A 285 7.09 -12.83 -31.14
N SER A 286 8.26 -13.05 -31.73
CA SER A 286 9.13 -11.95 -32.17
C SER A 286 8.43 -10.97 -33.11
N ILE A 287 7.66 -11.46 -34.09
CA ILE A 287 6.88 -10.62 -35.01
C ILE A 287 5.81 -9.80 -34.26
N ILE A 288 5.08 -10.44 -33.35
CA ILE A 288 3.97 -9.85 -32.58
C ILE A 288 4.45 -8.76 -31.60
N TYR A 289 5.62 -8.95 -30.97
CA TYR A 289 6.15 -8.00 -29.97
C TYR A 289 7.05 -6.91 -30.57
N VAL A 290 7.91 -7.22 -31.57
CA VAL A 290 8.86 -6.22 -32.12
C VAL A 290 8.13 -5.08 -32.85
N ARG A 291 7.07 -5.38 -33.62
CA ARG A 291 6.25 -4.35 -34.30
C ARG A 291 5.60 -3.39 -33.29
N PHE A 292 5.08 -3.91 -32.18
CA PHE A 292 4.50 -3.07 -31.13
C PHE A 292 5.57 -2.33 -30.32
N LYS A 293 6.76 -2.88 -30.11
CA LYS A 293 7.87 -2.18 -29.45
C LYS A 293 8.41 -1.01 -30.27
N ALA A 294 8.34 -1.08 -31.61
CA ALA A 294 8.59 0.07 -32.48
C ALA A 294 7.50 1.15 -32.30
N ALA A 295 6.22 0.76 -32.35
CA ALA A 295 5.09 1.68 -32.09
C ALA A 295 5.12 2.31 -30.67
N ALA A 296 5.64 1.58 -29.67
CA ALA A 296 5.89 2.11 -28.34
C ALA A 296 6.92 3.25 -28.39
N SER A 297 8.02 3.11 -29.12
CA SER A 297 9.03 4.18 -29.24
C SER A 297 8.53 5.46 -29.91
N GLU A 298 7.49 5.38 -30.75
CA GLU A 298 6.81 6.54 -31.35
C GLU A 298 5.88 7.23 -30.34
N LEU A 299 5.02 6.47 -29.64
CA LEU A 299 4.01 7.02 -28.73
C LEU A 299 4.54 7.40 -27.35
N LYS A 300 5.61 6.74 -26.89
CA LYS A 300 6.16 6.87 -25.53
C LYS A 300 6.30 8.32 -25.02
N PRO A 301 6.94 9.28 -25.71
CA PRO A 301 7.10 10.64 -25.19
C PRO A 301 5.76 11.39 -25.01
N ILE A 302 4.72 11.02 -25.76
CA ILE A 302 3.36 11.58 -25.63
C ILE A 302 2.64 10.95 -24.45
N LEU A 303 2.80 9.63 -24.25
CA LEU A 303 2.19 8.89 -23.16
C LEU A 303 2.82 9.23 -21.79
N GLU A 304 4.15 9.33 -21.70
CA GLU A 304 4.84 9.76 -20.47
C GLU A 304 4.42 11.17 -20.03
N GLU A 305 4.17 12.10 -20.97
CA GLU A 305 3.62 13.41 -20.60
C GLU A 305 2.18 13.31 -20.06
N ILE A 306 1.33 12.44 -20.63
CA ILE A 306 -0.04 12.21 -20.13
C ILE A 306 -0.02 11.58 -18.74
N GLU A 307 0.85 10.60 -18.49
CA GLU A 307 1.04 10.00 -17.16
C GLU A 307 1.50 11.06 -16.16
N SER A 308 2.47 11.93 -16.50
CA SER A 308 2.91 13.01 -15.62
C SER A 308 1.81 14.02 -15.26
N LYS A 309 0.73 14.09 -16.07
CA LYS A 309 -0.44 14.94 -15.89
C LYS A 309 -1.65 14.22 -15.30
N ALA A 310 -1.52 12.95 -14.86
CA ALA A 310 -2.61 12.13 -14.33
C ALA A 310 -3.24 12.64 -13.01
N SER A 311 -2.76 13.74 -12.43
CA SER A 311 -3.47 14.49 -11.39
C SER A 311 -4.75 15.20 -11.90
N ARG A 312 -4.85 15.43 -13.21
CA ARG A 312 -5.99 16.11 -13.86
C ARG A 312 -7.02 15.09 -14.37
N LYS A 313 -8.30 15.26 -13.99
CA LYS A 313 -9.41 14.35 -14.34
C LYS A 313 -9.53 13.99 -15.83
N GLU A 314 -9.29 14.95 -16.72
CA GLU A 314 -9.36 14.74 -18.18
C GLU A 314 -8.21 13.86 -18.70
N TYR A 315 -7.02 13.98 -18.11
CA TYR A 315 -5.86 13.15 -18.45
C TYR A 315 -6.04 11.72 -17.95
N VAL A 316 -6.59 11.53 -16.74
CA VAL A 316 -7.00 10.20 -16.24
C VAL A 316 -8.01 9.53 -17.19
N HIS A 317 -9.00 10.29 -17.68
CA HIS A 317 -9.97 9.75 -18.64
C HIS A 317 -9.34 9.38 -19.98
N LEU A 318 -8.47 10.23 -20.54
CA LEU A 318 -7.74 9.92 -21.78
C LEU A 318 -6.85 8.68 -21.60
N LEU A 319 -6.11 8.61 -20.50
CA LEU A 319 -5.21 7.51 -20.14
C LEU A 319 -5.97 6.17 -20.02
N ALA A 320 -7.10 6.14 -19.30
CA ALA A 320 -7.96 4.96 -19.23
C ALA A 320 -8.52 4.54 -20.61
N VAL A 321 -8.86 5.51 -21.47
CA VAL A 321 -9.26 5.23 -22.86
C VAL A 321 -8.09 4.68 -23.69
N CYS A 322 -6.87 5.19 -23.52
CA CYS A 322 -5.67 4.68 -24.17
C CYS A 322 -5.32 3.25 -23.71
N HIS A 323 -5.42 2.93 -22.41
CA HIS A 323 -5.26 1.56 -21.90
C HIS A 323 -6.27 0.60 -22.53
N LYS A 324 -7.56 0.99 -22.57
CA LYS A 324 -8.61 0.17 -23.17
C LYS A 324 -8.35 -0.07 -24.66
N LEU A 325 -7.97 0.97 -25.41
CA LEU A 325 -7.65 0.86 -26.84
C LEU A 325 -6.43 -0.04 -27.09
N TYR A 326 -5.39 0.05 -26.25
CA TYR A 326 -4.25 -0.87 -26.29
C TYR A 326 -4.72 -2.32 -26.06
N CYS A 327 -5.49 -2.57 -24.99
CA CYS A 327 -6.00 -3.90 -24.66
C CYS A 327 -6.89 -4.47 -25.78
N GLU A 328 -7.80 -3.67 -26.35
CA GLU A 328 -8.65 -4.07 -27.49
C GLU A 328 -7.82 -4.48 -28.71
N GLN A 329 -6.77 -3.73 -29.06
CA GLN A 329 -5.89 -4.08 -30.18
C GLN A 329 -5.05 -5.32 -29.90
N ARG A 330 -4.40 -5.42 -28.73
CA ARG A 330 -3.61 -6.61 -28.34
C ARG A 330 -4.47 -7.87 -28.29
N LEU A 331 -5.66 -7.81 -27.66
CA LEU A 331 -6.58 -8.94 -27.56
C LEU A 331 -7.00 -9.45 -28.94
N SER A 332 -7.20 -8.56 -29.92
CA SER A 332 -7.57 -8.94 -31.30
C SER A 332 -6.51 -9.79 -32.01
N LEU A 333 -5.24 -9.68 -31.60
CA LEU A 333 -4.10 -10.45 -32.15
C LEU A 333 -3.89 -11.76 -31.37
N ILE A 334 -3.83 -11.66 -30.05
CA ILE A 334 -3.37 -12.74 -29.15
C ILE A 334 -4.44 -13.82 -28.97
N LYS A 335 -5.73 -13.43 -28.94
CA LYS A 335 -6.86 -14.32 -28.66
C LYS A 335 -6.91 -15.55 -29.57
N GLY A 336 -6.58 -15.40 -30.86
CA GLY A 336 -6.54 -16.51 -31.81
C GLY A 336 -5.48 -17.54 -31.45
N THR A 337 -4.23 -17.10 -31.29
CA THR A 337 -3.08 -17.94 -30.94
C THR A 337 -3.28 -18.64 -29.59
N VAL A 338 -3.72 -17.90 -28.56
CA VAL A 338 -3.96 -18.47 -27.22
C VAL A 338 -5.07 -19.50 -27.23
N HIS A 339 -6.20 -19.23 -27.91
CA HIS A 339 -7.28 -20.20 -28.04
C HIS A 339 -6.82 -21.47 -28.79
N GLN A 340 -6.04 -21.33 -29.85
CA GLN A 340 -5.48 -22.49 -30.55
C GLN A 340 -4.55 -23.31 -29.64
N ARG A 341 -3.58 -22.68 -28.97
CA ARG A 341 -2.62 -23.41 -28.11
C ARG A 341 -3.30 -24.13 -26.95
N ILE A 342 -4.24 -23.48 -26.27
CA ILE A 342 -5.03 -24.13 -25.20
C ILE A 342 -5.90 -25.26 -25.77
N SER A 343 -6.48 -25.10 -26.97
CA SER A 343 -7.21 -26.18 -27.65
C SER A 343 -6.32 -27.36 -28.05
N GLU A 344 -5.05 -27.11 -28.38
CA GLU A 344 -4.08 -28.16 -28.69
C GLU A 344 -3.61 -28.92 -27.45
N PHE A 345 -3.26 -28.23 -26.35
CA PHE A 345 -3.01 -28.89 -25.05
C PHE A 345 -4.24 -29.72 -24.65
N ALA A 346 -5.45 -29.17 -24.78
CA ALA A 346 -6.68 -29.86 -24.42
C ALA A 346 -6.99 -31.12 -25.26
N LYS A 347 -6.34 -31.31 -26.41
CA LYS A 347 -6.42 -32.53 -27.24
C LYS A 347 -5.28 -33.52 -26.97
N LYS A 348 -4.10 -33.03 -26.57
CA LYS A 348 -2.87 -33.83 -26.39
C LYS A 348 -2.69 -34.34 -24.96
N GLU A 349 -3.21 -33.62 -23.96
CA GLU A 349 -2.86 -33.81 -22.55
C GLU A 349 -4.05 -34.19 -21.65
N GLY A 350 -3.71 -34.91 -20.57
CA GLY A 350 -4.61 -35.21 -19.44
C GLY A 350 -4.93 -33.94 -18.62
N LEU A 351 -5.89 -34.04 -17.70
CA LEU A 351 -6.41 -32.85 -17.02
C LEU A 351 -5.38 -32.13 -16.11
N PRO A 352 -4.54 -32.82 -15.30
CA PRO A 352 -3.49 -32.16 -14.53
C PRO A 352 -2.40 -31.54 -15.40
N SER A 353 -1.91 -32.26 -16.42
CA SER A 353 -0.92 -31.74 -17.38
C SER A 353 -1.42 -30.52 -18.14
N LEU A 354 -2.66 -30.56 -18.66
CA LEU A 354 -3.34 -29.43 -19.28
C LEU A 354 -3.45 -28.21 -18.34
N THR A 355 -3.69 -28.44 -17.05
CA THR A 355 -3.78 -27.36 -16.06
C THR A 355 -2.40 -26.71 -15.87
N ARG A 356 -1.35 -27.53 -15.73
CA ARG A 356 0.04 -27.10 -15.60
C ARG A 356 0.55 -26.36 -16.86
N SER A 357 0.38 -26.93 -18.05
CA SER A 357 0.80 -26.34 -19.33
C SER A 357 -0.01 -25.10 -19.70
N GLY A 358 -1.33 -25.14 -19.54
CA GLY A 358 -2.23 -24.02 -19.78
C GLY A 358 -1.97 -22.82 -18.86
N CYS A 359 -1.74 -23.07 -17.56
CA CYS A 359 -1.35 -22.01 -16.63
C CYS A 359 0.04 -21.44 -16.96
N ALA A 360 1.05 -22.29 -17.18
CA ALA A 360 2.40 -21.84 -17.51
C ALA A 360 2.43 -20.98 -18.78
N TYR A 361 1.71 -21.40 -19.83
CA TYR A 361 1.59 -20.64 -21.07
C TYR A 361 0.87 -19.29 -20.87
N LEU A 362 -0.25 -19.25 -20.13
CA LEU A 362 -0.90 -17.97 -19.83
C LEU A 362 -0.02 -17.05 -18.97
N MET A 363 0.71 -17.58 -17.98
CA MET A 363 1.64 -16.78 -17.18
C MET A 363 2.74 -16.16 -18.06
N GLN A 364 3.32 -16.92 -18.99
CA GLN A 364 4.29 -16.42 -19.95
C GLN A 364 3.71 -15.32 -20.86
N VAL A 365 2.50 -15.52 -21.41
CA VAL A 365 1.82 -14.51 -22.24
C VAL A 365 1.55 -13.22 -21.44
N CYS A 366 1.03 -13.34 -20.21
CA CYS A 366 0.75 -12.17 -19.38
C CYS A 366 2.03 -11.42 -18.98
N GLN A 367 3.13 -12.13 -18.70
CA GLN A 367 4.44 -11.52 -18.43
C GLN A 367 4.95 -10.72 -19.63
N LEU A 368 4.83 -11.26 -20.85
CA LEU A 368 5.23 -10.59 -22.09
C LEU A 368 4.33 -9.38 -22.42
N GLU A 369 3.01 -9.50 -22.23
CA GLU A 369 2.08 -8.38 -22.40
C GLU A 369 2.32 -7.25 -21.40
N HIS A 370 2.61 -7.56 -20.14
CA HIS A 370 2.96 -6.55 -19.14
C HIS A 370 4.32 -5.88 -19.44
N GLN A 371 5.34 -6.63 -19.89
CA GLN A 371 6.60 -6.04 -20.36
C GLN A 371 6.39 -5.10 -21.55
N LEU A 372 5.50 -5.46 -22.48
CA LEU A 372 5.14 -4.59 -23.59
C LEU A 372 4.33 -3.38 -23.10
N PHE A 373 3.38 -3.56 -22.19
CA PHE A 373 2.57 -2.48 -21.62
C PHE A 373 3.43 -1.43 -20.90
N HIS A 374 4.39 -1.85 -20.07
CA HIS A 374 5.38 -0.98 -19.42
C HIS A 374 6.24 -0.21 -20.45
N HIS A 375 6.43 -0.70 -21.68
CA HIS A 375 7.10 0.08 -22.74
C HIS A 375 6.25 1.23 -23.31
N PHE A 376 4.91 1.17 -23.20
CA PHE A 376 4.00 2.26 -23.55
C PHE A 376 3.64 3.16 -22.36
N PHE A 377 3.42 2.55 -21.18
CA PHE A 377 2.88 3.17 -19.97
C PHE A 377 3.74 2.80 -18.75
N PRO A 378 4.91 3.44 -18.54
CA PRO A 378 5.78 3.11 -17.42
C PRO A 378 5.11 3.28 -16.06
N SER A 379 4.47 4.43 -15.83
CA SER A 379 3.90 4.81 -14.52
C SER A 379 2.63 4.01 -14.22
N SER A 380 1.81 3.74 -15.24
CA SER A 380 0.56 2.99 -15.09
C SER A 380 0.76 1.48 -15.03
N SER A 381 1.99 0.97 -15.18
CA SER A 381 2.28 -0.46 -15.15
C SER A 381 2.13 -1.10 -13.76
N GLU A 382 2.24 -0.30 -12.69
CA GLU A 382 1.98 -0.71 -11.30
C GLU A 382 0.49 -0.98 -11.03
N ASP A 383 -0.41 -0.30 -11.77
CA ASP A 383 -1.86 -0.46 -11.65
C ASP A 383 -2.34 -1.76 -12.33
N VAL A 384 -2.52 -2.82 -11.54
CA VAL A 384 -3.08 -4.13 -11.96
C VAL A 384 -4.36 -3.99 -12.80
N SER A 385 -5.20 -3.00 -12.49
CA SER A 385 -6.48 -2.77 -13.18
C SER A 385 -6.34 -2.30 -14.63
N SER A 386 -5.17 -1.77 -15.02
CA SER A 386 -4.91 -1.24 -16.37
C SER A 386 -4.95 -2.33 -17.45
N LEU A 387 -4.46 -3.53 -17.13
CA LEU A 387 -4.31 -4.66 -18.06
C LEU A 387 -5.46 -5.69 -17.98
N ALA A 388 -6.31 -5.61 -16.94
CA ALA A 388 -7.44 -6.53 -16.75
C ALA A 388 -8.34 -6.72 -18.01
N PRO A 389 -8.66 -5.67 -18.82
CA PRO A 389 -9.43 -5.85 -20.07
C PRO A 389 -8.77 -6.73 -21.13
N LEU A 390 -7.46 -7.00 -21.03
CA LEU A 390 -6.71 -7.94 -21.85
C LEU A 390 -6.57 -9.31 -21.17
N ILE A 391 -6.37 -9.35 -19.84
CA ILE A 391 -6.09 -10.60 -19.11
C ILE A 391 -7.38 -11.41 -18.84
N ASP A 392 -8.46 -10.77 -18.40
CA ASP A 392 -9.71 -11.46 -18.01
C ASP A 392 -10.32 -12.30 -19.16
N PRO A 393 -10.33 -11.84 -20.43
CA PRO A 393 -10.79 -12.67 -21.54
C PRO A 393 -9.86 -13.86 -21.81
N LEU A 394 -8.55 -13.71 -21.62
CA LEU A 394 -7.57 -14.79 -21.85
C LEU A 394 -7.64 -15.87 -20.76
N SER A 395 -7.79 -15.47 -19.49
CA SER A 395 -8.02 -16.41 -18.38
C SER A 395 -9.36 -17.13 -18.50
N THR A 396 -10.39 -16.44 -19.02
CA THR A 396 -11.71 -17.04 -19.28
C THR A 396 -11.62 -18.18 -20.30
N TYR A 397 -10.75 -18.10 -21.32
CA TYR A 397 -10.55 -19.22 -22.25
C TYR A 397 -9.91 -20.46 -21.62
N LEU A 398 -9.02 -20.30 -20.63
CA LEU A 398 -8.51 -21.44 -19.86
C LEU A 398 -9.60 -22.01 -18.94
N TYR A 399 -10.41 -21.16 -18.30
CA TYR A 399 -11.55 -21.61 -17.49
C TYR A 399 -12.57 -22.41 -18.32
N ASP A 400 -13.02 -21.87 -19.45
CA ASP A 400 -14.05 -22.48 -20.31
C ASP A 400 -13.59 -23.80 -20.96
N THR A 401 -12.29 -24.05 -21.06
CA THR A 401 -11.72 -25.30 -21.57
C THR A 401 -11.43 -26.33 -20.47
N LEU A 402 -11.08 -25.89 -19.25
CA LEU A 402 -10.90 -26.77 -18.09
C LEU A 402 -12.23 -27.22 -17.46
N ARG A 403 -13.18 -26.30 -17.28
CA ARG A 403 -14.44 -26.55 -16.54
C ARG A 403 -15.24 -27.74 -17.09
N PRO A 404 -15.43 -27.93 -18.40
CA PRO A 404 -16.18 -29.09 -18.92
C PRO A 404 -15.49 -30.41 -18.59
N LYS A 405 -14.14 -30.49 -18.64
CA LYS A 405 -13.40 -31.68 -18.25
C LYS A 405 -13.53 -31.95 -16.75
N LEU A 406 -13.35 -30.92 -15.92
CA LEU A 406 -13.46 -30.98 -14.45
C LEU A 406 -14.84 -31.49 -13.98
N ILE A 407 -15.93 -31.05 -14.60
CA ILE A 407 -17.30 -31.49 -14.29
C ILE A 407 -17.53 -32.98 -14.61
N HIS A 408 -16.78 -33.56 -15.54
CA HIS A 408 -16.86 -35.00 -15.86
C HIS A 408 -15.90 -35.85 -15.03
N GLU A 409 -14.79 -35.27 -14.54
CA GLU A 409 -13.71 -36.01 -13.85
C GLU A 409 -14.22 -36.86 -12.68
N ALA A 410 -13.68 -38.08 -12.59
CA ALA A 410 -14.08 -39.11 -11.64
C ALA A 410 -12.97 -39.49 -10.66
N ASN A 411 -11.71 -39.37 -11.06
CA ASN A 411 -10.58 -39.74 -10.23
C ASN A 411 -10.29 -38.65 -9.19
N ALA A 412 -10.41 -38.99 -7.90
CA ALA A 412 -10.03 -38.10 -6.81
C ALA A 412 -8.53 -37.76 -6.83
N ASP A 413 -7.67 -38.66 -7.29
CA ASP A 413 -6.22 -38.44 -7.30
C ASP A 413 -5.80 -37.35 -8.31
N PHE A 414 -6.44 -37.30 -9.48
CA PHE A 414 -6.22 -36.20 -10.44
C PHE A 414 -6.75 -34.86 -9.92
N LEU A 415 -7.87 -34.87 -9.17
CA LEU A 415 -8.38 -33.65 -8.53
C LEU A 415 -7.42 -33.14 -7.45
N CYS A 416 -6.82 -34.02 -6.65
CA CYS A 416 -5.76 -33.65 -5.70
C CYS A 416 -4.53 -33.10 -6.42
N GLU A 417 -4.03 -33.75 -7.49
CA GLU A 417 -2.90 -33.22 -8.27
C GLU A 417 -3.20 -31.82 -8.83
N MET A 418 -4.42 -31.57 -9.35
CA MET A 418 -4.81 -30.24 -9.83
C MET A 418 -4.82 -29.17 -8.73
N VAL A 419 -5.23 -29.52 -7.50
CA VAL A 419 -5.18 -28.57 -6.38
C VAL A 419 -3.74 -28.29 -5.98
N ASP A 420 -2.88 -29.31 -5.93
CA ASP A 420 -1.48 -29.17 -5.57
C ASP A 420 -0.72 -28.35 -6.64
N ILE A 421 -1.01 -28.57 -7.93
CA ILE A 421 -0.53 -27.71 -9.05
C ILE A 421 -0.98 -26.26 -8.84
N LEU A 422 -2.27 -26.02 -8.62
CA LEU A 422 -2.77 -24.64 -8.54
C LEU A 422 -2.31 -23.92 -7.27
N LYS A 423 -2.22 -24.60 -6.12
CA LYS A 423 -1.76 -24.00 -4.86
C LYS A 423 -0.23 -23.85 -4.79
N VAL A 424 0.52 -24.89 -5.13
CA VAL A 424 1.97 -24.97 -4.89
C VAL A 424 2.78 -24.49 -6.09
N GLU A 425 2.46 -24.97 -7.29
CA GLU A 425 3.20 -24.56 -8.50
C GLU A 425 2.74 -23.18 -8.97
N VAL A 426 1.45 -23.00 -9.25
CA VAL A 426 0.94 -21.75 -9.84
C VAL A 426 0.88 -20.62 -8.80
N LEU A 427 -0.01 -20.70 -7.81
CA LEU A 427 -0.16 -19.61 -6.81
C LEU A 427 1.09 -19.44 -5.93
N GLY A 428 1.89 -20.50 -5.72
CA GLY A 428 3.18 -20.41 -5.04
C GLY A 428 4.24 -19.64 -5.84
N GLU A 429 4.37 -19.85 -7.15
CA GLU A 429 5.25 -19.03 -7.99
C GLU A 429 4.81 -17.56 -8.01
N GLN A 430 3.49 -17.29 -8.05
CA GLN A 430 2.92 -15.93 -8.01
C GLN A 430 3.24 -15.16 -6.72
N LEU A 431 3.38 -15.85 -5.59
CA LEU A 431 3.72 -15.25 -4.31
C LEU A 431 5.23 -15.06 -4.12
N SER A 432 6.06 -15.88 -4.77
CA SER A 432 7.52 -15.84 -4.63
C SER A 432 8.20 -14.86 -5.60
N ARG A 433 7.69 -14.72 -6.83
CA ARG A 433 8.13 -13.70 -7.78
C ARG A 433 7.18 -12.50 -7.67
N LYS A 434 7.72 -11.32 -7.33
CA LYS A 434 6.94 -10.05 -7.29
C LYS A 434 6.26 -9.82 -8.65
N SER A 435 4.96 -10.09 -8.73
CA SER A 435 4.25 -10.15 -10.02
C SER A 435 2.89 -9.48 -9.97
N GLU A 436 2.87 -8.16 -9.75
CA GLU A 436 1.67 -7.33 -10.02
C GLU A 436 1.11 -7.61 -11.43
N SER A 437 2.01 -7.86 -12.40
CA SER A 437 1.70 -8.28 -13.78
C SER A 437 0.80 -9.51 -13.95
N LEU A 438 0.69 -10.37 -12.93
CA LEU A 438 -0.06 -11.62 -12.97
C LEU A 438 -1.25 -11.64 -11.99
N ALA A 439 -1.43 -10.56 -11.20
CA ALA A 439 -2.55 -10.44 -10.28
C ALA A 439 -3.93 -10.45 -10.99
N GLY A 440 -4.01 -10.09 -12.28
CA GLY A 440 -5.21 -10.24 -13.10
C GLY A 440 -5.64 -11.69 -13.37
N LEU A 441 -4.71 -12.65 -13.39
CA LEU A 441 -5.07 -14.08 -13.52
C LEU A 441 -5.71 -14.64 -12.25
N ARG A 442 -5.38 -14.06 -11.09
CA ARG A 442 -5.67 -14.62 -9.77
C ARG A 442 -7.16 -14.92 -9.53
N PRO A 443 -8.13 -14.03 -9.81
CA PRO A 443 -9.55 -14.33 -9.58
C PRO A 443 -10.07 -15.49 -10.44
N SER A 444 -9.49 -15.69 -11.62
CA SER A 444 -9.84 -16.82 -12.49
C SER A 444 -9.23 -18.13 -11.99
N LEU A 445 -7.99 -18.10 -11.50
CA LEU A 445 -7.33 -19.27 -10.91
C LEU A 445 -7.99 -19.70 -9.59
N GLU A 446 -8.33 -18.75 -8.71
CA GLU A 446 -9.07 -19.00 -7.47
C GLU A 446 -10.46 -19.59 -7.75
N ARG A 447 -11.12 -19.18 -8.85
CA ARG A 447 -12.40 -19.76 -9.30
C ARG A 447 -12.25 -21.17 -9.88
N ILE A 448 -11.17 -21.49 -10.59
CA ILE A 448 -10.87 -22.87 -11.01
C ILE A 448 -10.65 -23.75 -9.77
N LEU A 449 -9.86 -23.25 -8.81
CA LEU A 449 -9.56 -23.93 -7.54
C LEU A 449 -10.83 -24.19 -6.72
N ALA A 450 -11.76 -23.24 -6.65
CA ALA A 450 -13.07 -23.42 -6.00
C ALA A 450 -13.92 -24.50 -6.68
N ASP A 451 -14.04 -24.48 -8.02
CA ASP A 451 -14.75 -25.53 -8.78
C ASP A 451 -14.11 -26.92 -8.52
N ILE A 452 -12.78 -27.00 -8.38
CA ILE A 452 -12.08 -28.26 -8.03
C ILE A 452 -12.35 -28.68 -6.59
N HIS A 453 -12.35 -27.76 -5.62
CA HIS A 453 -12.68 -28.05 -4.22
C HIS A 453 -14.11 -28.58 -4.06
N GLU A 454 -15.09 -27.96 -4.73
CA GLU A 454 -16.47 -28.45 -4.73
C GLU A 454 -16.54 -29.86 -5.33
N ARG A 455 -15.88 -30.08 -6.49
CA ARG A 455 -15.85 -31.37 -7.17
C ARG A 455 -15.17 -32.45 -6.33
N LEU A 456 -14.04 -32.14 -5.69
CA LEU A 456 -13.31 -33.05 -4.80
C LEU A 456 -14.15 -33.38 -3.55
N THR A 457 -14.83 -32.40 -2.96
CA THR A 457 -15.76 -32.59 -1.83
C THR A 457 -16.93 -33.51 -2.21
N PHE A 458 -17.53 -33.32 -3.39
CA PHE A 458 -18.58 -34.19 -3.90
C PHE A 458 -18.08 -35.62 -4.14
N ARG A 459 -16.90 -35.78 -4.75
CA ARG A 459 -16.27 -37.10 -4.96
C ARG A 459 -15.87 -37.76 -3.64
N ALA A 460 -15.45 -37.00 -2.63
CA ALA A 460 -15.14 -37.50 -1.29
C ALA A 460 -16.37 -38.07 -0.58
N ARG A 461 -17.50 -37.34 -0.54
CA ARG A 461 -18.76 -37.86 0.02
C ARG A 461 -19.28 -39.08 -0.73
N THR A 462 -19.11 -39.09 -2.06
CA THR A 462 -19.44 -40.26 -2.91
C THR A 462 -18.60 -41.47 -2.50
N TYR A 463 -17.28 -41.31 -2.36
CA TYR A 463 -16.37 -42.37 -1.92
C TYR A 463 -16.70 -42.86 -0.49
N ILE A 464 -16.92 -41.97 0.47
CA ILE A 464 -17.28 -42.32 1.85
C ILE A 464 -18.57 -43.14 1.89
N ARG A 465 -19.60 -42.70 1.16
CA ARG A 465 -20.88 -43.42 1.08
C ARG A 465 -20.73 -44.79 0.41
N ASP A 466 -20.07 -44.85 -0.75
CA ASP A 466 -20.15 -46.04 -1.61
C ASP A 466 -19.07 -47.09 -1.27
N GLU A 467 -17.87 -46.67 -0.84
CA GLU A 467 -16.73 -47.56 -0.53
C GLU A 467 -16.55 -47.85 0.97
N ILE A 468 -17.18 -47.08 1.87
CA ILE A 468 -17.05 -47.24 3.33
C ILE A 468 -18.41 -47.54 4.00
N ALA A 469 -19.46 -46.74 3.72
CA ALA A 469 -20.78 -46.91 4.35
C ALA A 469 -21.57 -48.10 3.80
N ASN A 470 -21.57 -48.24 2.47
CA ASN A 470 -22.28 -49.27 1.71
C ASN A 470 -21.40 -50.50 1.38
N TYR A 471 -20.19 -50.58 1.96
CA TYR A 471 -19.27 -51.70 1.71
C TYR A 471 -19.91 -53.03 2.08
N ILE A 472 -20.00 -53.94 1.10
CA ILE A 472 -20.48 -55.32 1.28
C ILE A 472 -19.26 -56.19 1.61
N PRO A 473 -19.11 -56.68 2.85
CA PRO A 473 -17.91 -57.43 3.23
C PRO A 473 -17.91 -58.83 2.62
N ILE A 474 -16.74 -59.29 2.20
CA ILE A 474 -16.57 -60.60 1.57
C ILE A 474 -16.49 -61.67 2.68
N ASN A 475 -16.84 -62.92 2.37
CA ASN A 475 -16.74 -64.02 3.35
C ASN A 475 -15.33 -64.19 3.95
N GLU A 476 -14.30 -63.75 3.24
CA GLU A 476 -12.91 -63.72 3.71
C GLU A 476 -12.64 -62.65 4.78
N ASP A 477 -13.38 -61.53 4.78
CA ASP A 477 -13.22 -60.44 5.74
C ASP A 477 -13.74 -60.80 7.14
N PHE A 478 -14.52 -61.88 7.24
CA PHE A 478 -15.00 -62.43 8.49
C PHE A 478 -14.17 -63.64 8.98
N ASN A 479 -13.07 -64.01 8.32
CA ASN A 479 -12.22 -65.16 8.69
C ASN A 479 -11.29 -64.85 9.89
N TYR A 480 -11.86 -64.37 10.99
CA TYR A 480 -11.17 -64.15 12.28
C TYR A 480 -11.56 -65.26 13.28
N PRO A 481 -10.61 -65.88 14.01
CA PRO A 481 -9.20 -65.49 14.18
C PRO A 481 -8.21 -65.92 13.07
N ALA A 482 -8.57 -66.86 12.18
CA ALA A 482 -7.62 -67.51 11.26
C ALA A 482 -6.72 -66.57 10.42
N LYS A 483 -7.24 -65.41 9.96
CA LYS A 483 -6.44 -64.36 9.29
C LYS A 483 -5.26 -63.85 10.15
N LEU A 484 -5.42 -63.80 11.47
CA LEU A 484 -4.38 -63.39 12.41
C LEU A 484 -3.38 -64.51 12.69
N GLU A 485 -3.86 -65.76 12.80
CA GLU A 485 -3.03 -66.94 13.06
C GLU A 485 -2.02 -67.13 11.91
N HIS A 486 -2.50 -67.16 10.67
CA HIS A 486 -1.63 -67.20 9.49
C HIS A 486 -0.68 -65.99 9.37
N SER A 487 -1.04 -64.81 9.89
CA SER A 487 -0.14 -63.65 9.91
C SER A 487 0.98 -63.80 10.97
N ALA A 488 0.70 -64.46 12.10
CA ALA A 488 1.67 -64.69 13.16
C ALA A 488 2.69 -65.78 12.78
N ASP A 489 2.24 -66.82 12.08
CA ASP A 489 3.10 -67.87 11.53
C ASP A 489 4.12 -67.27 10.55
N VAL A 490 3.65 -66.51 9.55
CA VAL A 490 4.52 -65.89 8.51
C VAL A 490 5.52 -64.88 9.10
N VAL A 491 5.10 -64.07 10.09
CA VAL A 491 6.00 -63.13 10.78
C VAL A 491 7.14 -63.84 11.53
N SER A 492 6.99 -65.14 11.85
CA SER A 492 8.04 -65.93 12.50
C SER A 492 9.14 -66.40 11.52
N GLU A 493 8.92 -66.37 10.21
CA GLU A 493 9.88 -66.85 9.20
C GLU A 493 10.56 -65.74 8.37
N THR A 494 9.92 -64.58 8.16
CA THR A 494 10.44 -63.53 7.24
C THR A 494 10.68 -62.17 7.90
N ALA A 495 11.69 -62.08 8.78
CA ALA A 495 12.04 -60.86 9.52
C ALA A 495 12.68 -59.71 8.69
N THR A 496 12.81 -59.83 7.36
CA THR A 496 13.50 -58.86 6.51
C THR A 496 12.81 -58.61 5.16
N ASN A 497 11.77 -57.77 5.13
CA ASN A 497 11.52 -56.77 4.08
C ASN A 497 10.33 -55.85 4.47
N ALA A 498 10.27 -54.63 3.93
CA ALA A 498 9.54 -53.53 4.56
C ALA A 498 8.08 -53.30 4.08
N ASN A 499 7.13 -53.51 5.00
CA ASN A 499 5.87 -52.75 5.16
C ASN A 499 4.64 -52.89 4.20
N PRO A 500 4.46 -53.87 3.30
CA PRO A 500 3.16 -54.05 2.62
C PRO A 500 2.14 -54.87 3.44
N ASP A 501 2.59 -55.83 4.26
CA ASP A 501 1.71 -56.89 4.79
C ASP A 501 0.88 -56.50 6.02
N VAL A 502 1.20 -55.39 6.68
CA VAL A 502 0.43 -54.88 7.84
C VAL A 502 -1.02 -54.57 7.43
N PHE A 503 -1.22 -53.96 6.26
CA PHE A 503 -2.54 -53.58 5.75
C PHE A 503 -3.43 -54.79 5.42
N LYS A 504 -2.87 -55.91 4.96
CA LYS A 504 -3.61 -57.17 4.73
C LYS A 504 -4.29 -57.73 6.00
N THR A 505 -3.84 -57.28 7.17
CA THR A 505 -4.37 -57.70 8.49
C THR A 505 -5.49 -56.75 8.98
N TRP A 506 -5.84 -55.71 8.21
CA TRP A 506 -6.86 -54.73 8.57
C TRP A 506 -8.19 -55.01 7.86
N TYR A 507 -9.28 -54.51 8.41
CA TYR A 507 -10.60 -54.52 7.77
C TYR A 507 -10.62 -53.50 6.60
N PRO A 508 -10.99 -53.87 5.35
CA PRO A 508 -10.76 -53.01 4.18
C PRO A 508 -11.38 -51.59 4.24
N PRO A 509 -12.58 -51.36 4.82
CA PRO A 509 -13.08 -50.01 5.05
C PRO A 509 -12.17 -49.12 5.91
N LEU A 510 -11.43 -49.69 6.88
CA LEU A 510 -10.48 -48.94 7.71
C LEU A 510 -9.27 -48.48 6.90
N GLU A 511 -8.68 -49.38 6.12
CA GLU A 511 -7.58 -49.07 5.20
C GLU A 511 -7.99 -47.98 4.19
N LYS A 512 -9.15 -48.15 3.53
CA LYS A 512 -9.72 -47.16 2.61
C LYS A 512 -9.95 -45.81 3.28
N THR A 513 -10.47 -45.79 4.51
CA THR A 513 -10.67 -44.54 5.29
C THR A 513 -9.34 -43.80 5.49
N ILE A 514 -8.33 -44.48 6.04
CA ILE A 514 -7.05 -43.86 6.40
C ILE A 514 -6.28 -43.42 5.14
N SER A 515 -6.23 -44.28 4.12
CA SER A 515 -5.60 -43.97 2.83
C SER A 515 -6.24 -42.74 2.18
N PHE A 516 -7.57 -42.68 2.15
CA PHE A 516 -8.30 -41.55 1.56
C PHE A 516 -8.14 -40.24 2.34
N LEU A 517 -8.20 -40.28 3.68
CA LEU A 517 -7.97 -39.10 4.52
C LEU A 517 -6.53 -38.58 4.40
N SER A 518 -5.53 -39.45 4.33
CA SER A 518 -4.12 -39.04 4.17
C SER A 518 -3.85 -38.29 2.87
N LYS A 519 -4.58 -38.61 1.79
CA LYS A 519 -4.58 -37.87 0.52
C LYS A 519 -5.27 -36.51 0.66
N LEU A 520 -6.51 -36.49 1.17
CA LEU A 520 -7.32 -35.27 1.25
C LEU A 520 -6.73 -34.19 2.17
N TYR A 521 -5.96 -34.58 3.20
CA TYR A 521 -5.42 -33.68 4.22
C TYR A 521 -4.55 -32.54 3.66
N ARG A 522 -3.84 -32.76 2.54
CA ARG A 522 -2.99 -31.73 1.92
C ARG A 522 -3.72 -30.85 0.91
N SER A 523 -4.64 -31.44 0.15
CA SER A 523 -5.31 -30.73 -0.95
C SER A 523 -6.54 -29.93 -0.51
N LEU A 524 -7.30 -30.37 0.51
CA LEU A 524 -8.48 -29.64 0.99
C LEU A 524 -8.16 -28.49 1.97
N GLU A 525 -9.12 -27.60 2.18
CA GLU A 525 -9.08 -26.61 3.25
C GLU A 525 -9.43 -27.26 4.60
N PRO A 526 -8.80 -26.84 5.72
CA PRO A 526 -9.00 -27.49 7.02
C PRO A 526 -10.47 -27.60 7.45
N ALA A 527 -11.27 -26.55 7.25
CA ALA A 527 -12.69 -26.52 7.63
C ALA A 527 -13.60 -27.39 6.76
N VAL A 528 -13.16 -27.75 5.54
CA VAL A 528 -13.87 -28.72 4.68
C VAL A 528 -13.41 -30.14 5.01
N PHE A 529 -12.11 -30.30 5.28
CA PHE A 529 -11.53 -31.57 5.71
C PHE A 529 -12.10 -32.06 7.05
N THR A 530 -12.26 -31.18 8.06
CA THR A 530 -12.79 -31.56 9.38
C THR A 530 -14.13 -32.29 9.28
N GLY A 531 -15.07 -31.75 8.49
CA GLY A 531 -16.39 -32.34 8.30
C GLY A 531 -16.37 -33.65 7.52
N LEU A 532 -15.57 -33.74 6.45
CA LEU A 532 -15.41 -35.00 5.70
C LEU A 532 -14.69 -36.07 6.52
N ALA A 533 -13.74 -35.68 7.37
CA ALA A 533 -13.01 -36.58 8.24
C ALA A 533 -13.90 -37.09 9.40
N GLN A 534 -14.74 -36.22 9.98
CA GLN A 534 -15.78 -36.64 10.92
C GLN A 534 -16.74 -37.66 10.28
N GLU A 535 -17.29 -37.32 9.11
CA GLU A 535 -18.22 -38.17 8.33
C GLU A 535 -17.58 -39.55 8.04
N ALA A 536 -16.33 -39.58 7.57
CA ALA A 536 -15.59 -40.80 7.27
C ALA A 536 -15.29 -41.66 8.52
N VAL A 537 -14.85 -41.05 9.63
CA VAL A 537 -14.52 -41.76 10.88
C VAL A 537 -15.76 -42.34 11.55
N GLU A 538 -16.88 -41.60 11.56
CA GLU A 538 -18.15 -42.07 12.10
C GLU A 538 -18.70 -43.26 11.29
N VAL A 539 -18.75 -43.12 9.96
CA VAL A 539 -19.15 -44.18 9.03
C VAL A 539 -18.26 -45.42 9.16
N CYS A 540 -16.94 -45.24 9.27
CA CYS A 540 -15.99 -46.33 9.46
C CYS A 540 -16.22 -47.07 10.80
N SER A 541 -16.38 -46.32 11.90
CA SER A 541 -16.70 -46.88 13.23
C SER A 541 -17.99 -47.72 13.20
N VAL A 542 -19.06 -47.20 12.58
CA VAL A 542 -20.32 -47.94 12.39
C VAL A 542 -20.13 -49.18 11.51
N SER A 543 -19.29 -49.12 10.48
CA SER A 543 -18.95 -50.29 9.64
C SER A 543 -18.20 -51.37 10.42
N ILE A 544 -17.22 -51.00 11.26
CA ILE A 544 -16.49 -51.92 12.13
C ILE A 544 -17.42 -52.54 13.20
N GLN A 545 -18.34 -51.75 13.79
CA GLN A 545 -19.36 -52.26 14.72
C GLN A 545 -20.33 -53.27 14.05
N LYS A 546 -20.73 -53.03 12.79
CA LYS A 546 -21.53 -53.98 12.00
C LYS A 546 -20.75 -55.28 11.77
N ALA A 547 -19.48 -55.18 11.36
CA ALA A 547 -18.61 -56.34 11.12
C ALA A 547 -18.38 -57.18 12.39
N SER A 548 -18.09 -56.52 13.52
CA SER A 548 -17.98 -57.16 14.85
C SER A 548 -19.21 -58.01 15.20
N LYS A 549 -20.42 -57.47 14.98
CA LYS A 549 -21.71 -58.16 15.21
C LYS A 549 -21.99 -59.32 14.24
N LEU A 550 -21.27 -59.41 13.13
CA LEU A 550 -21.31 -60.55 12.20
C LEU A 550 -20.25 -61.60 12.56
N ILE A 551 -19.03 -61.20 12.93
CA ILE A 551 -17.99 -62.10 13.46
C ILE A 551 -18.47 -62.79 14.74
N ALA A 552 -19.12 -62.06 15.65
CA ALA A 552 -19.70 -62.61 16.88
C ALA A 552 -20.77 -63.70 16.65
N LYS A 553 -21.41 -63.73 15.46
CA LYS A 553 -22.38 -64.76 15.05
C LYS A 553 -21.74 -65.97 14.34
N ARG A 554 -20.52 -65.82 13.81
CA ARG A 554 -19.84 -66.83 12.98
C ARG A 554 -18.70 -67.55 13.71
N SER A 555 -17.97 -66.85 14.58
CA SER A 555 -16.85 -67.37 15.36
C SER A 555 -17.24 -67.44 16.85
N THR A 556 -16.79 -66.50 17.69
CA THR A 556 -17.26 -66.36 19.08
C THR A 556 -17.54 -64.90 19.42
N PRO A 557 -18.38 -64.58 20.43
CA PRO A 557 -18.58 -63.19 20.86
C PRO A 557 -17.29 -62.50 21.30
N MET A 558 -16.35 -63.25 21.89
CA MET A 558 -15.03 -62.74 22.29
C MET A 558 -14.20 -62.32 21.07
N ASP A 559 -14.20 -63.11 19.99
CA ASP A 559 -13.51 -62.76 18.74
C ASP A 559 -14.12 -61.50 18.11
N GLY A 560 -15.45 -61.33 18.20
CA GLY A 560 -16.14 -60.12 17.76
C GLY A 560 -15.80 -58.88 18.58
N GLN A 561 -15.68 -59.01 19.91
CA GLN A 561 -15.26 -57.93 20.81
C GLN A 561 -13.78 -57.57 20.63
N LEU A 562 -12.88 -58.56 20.56
CA LEU A 562 -11.44 -58.34 20.35
C LEU A 562 -11.15 -57.77 18.95
N PHE A 563 -11.90 -58.19 17.92
CA PHE A 563 -11.85 -57.56 16.59
C PHE A 563 -12.22 -56.07 16.66
N LEU A 564 -13.29 -55.72 17.39
CA LEU A 564 -13.76 -54.34 17.53
C LEU A 564 -12.74 -53.48 18.29
N ILE A 565 -12.24 -53.97 19.43
CA ILE A 565 -11.19 -53.29 20.22
C ILE A 565 -9.93 -53.05 19.35
N LYS A 566 -9.47 -54.07 18.61
CA LYS A 566 -8.30 -53.94 17.71
C LYS A 566 -8.50 -52.84 16.66
N HIS A 567 -9.61 -52.86 15.93
CA HIS A 567 -9.82 -51.94 14.82
C HIS A 567 -10.18 -50.51 15.25
N LEU A 568 -10.89 -50.32 16.36
CA LEU A 568 -11.13 -48.98 16.92
C LEU A 568 -9.84 -48.36 17.53
N LEU A 569 -8.93 -49.19 18.08
CA LEU A 569 -7.61 -48.71 18.51
C LEU A 569 -6.74 -48.28 17.32
N ILE A 570 -6.67 -49.09 16.26
CA ILE A 570 -5.95 -48.71 15.02
C ILE A 570 -6.54 -47.43 14.44
N LEU A 571 -7.87 -47.31 14.35
CA LEU A 571 -8.53 -46.08 13.88
C LEU A 571 -8.13 -44.87 14.74
N ARG A 572 -8.17 -45.00 16.09
CA ARG A 572 -7.79 -43.93 17.03
C ARG A 572 -6.32 -43.52 16.91
N GLU A 573 -5.42 -44.47 16.68
CA GLU A 573 -3.98 -44.23 16.53
C GLU A 573 -3.67 -43.58 15.16
N GLN A 574 -4.32 -44.04 14.09
CA GLN A 574 -4.09 -43.55 12.72
C GLN A 574 -4.77 -42.20 12.43
N ILE A 575 -5.76 -41.77 13.22
CA ILE A 575 -6.28 -40.39 13.14
C ILE A 575 -5.46 -39.37 13.97
N ALA A 576 -4.61 -39.83 14.89
CA ALA A 576 -3.85 -38.94 15.78
C ALA A 576 -2.82 -38.01 15.08
N PRO A 577 -2.18 -38.37 13.95
CA PRO A 577 -1.27 -37.48 13.24
C PRO A 577 -1.94 -36.35 12.44
N PHE A 578 -3.27 -36.34 12.34
CA PHE A 578 -4.01 -35.20 11.79
C PHE A 578 -4.30 -34.25 12.95
N ASP A 579 -3.49 -33.19 13.10
CA ASP A 579 -3.62 -32.14 14.13
C ASP A 579 -4.87 -31.27 13.88
N ILE A 580 -6.04 -31.87 14.08
CA ILE A 580 -7.35 -31.34 13.72
C ILE A 580 -8.36 -31.67 14.82
N GLU A 581 -9.19 -30.69 15.18
CA GLU A 581 -10.37 -30.90 16.02
C GLU A 581 -11.47 -31.58 15.18
N PHE A 582 -11.69 -32.89 15.41
CA PHE A 582 -12.68 -33.73 14.70
C PHE A 582 -14.14 -33.44 15.14
N SER A 583 -14.46 -32.16 15.36
CA SER A 583 -15.72 -31.69 15.92
C SER A 583 -16.38 -30.60 15.07
N VAL A 584 -17.39 -30.98 14.27
CA VAL A 584 -18.28 -30.01 13.62
C VAL A 584 -19.38 -29.58 14.59
N THR A 585 -19.65 -28.28 14.63
CA THR A 585 -20.82 -27.68 15.28
C THR A 585 -22.07 -27.91 14.44
N HIS A 586 -22.75 -29.04 14.66
CA HIS A 586 -24.06 -29.29 14.07
C HIS A 586 -25.08 -28.35 14.71
N LYS A 587 -25.61 -27.41 13.91
CA LYS A 587 -26.61 -26.43 14.35
C LYS A 587 -28.01 -26.99 14.16
N GLU A 588 -28.41 -27.87 15.07
CA GLU A 588 -29.75 -28.44 15.06
C GLU A 588 -30.77 -27.48 15.65
N LEU A 589 -32.02 -27.58 15.20
CA LEU A 589 -33.14 -26.86 15.79
C LEU A 589 -33.81 -27.76 16.84
N ASP A 590 -33.68 -27.41 18.12
CA ASP A 590 -34.31 -28.16 19.20
C ASP A 590 -35.80 -27.83 19.32
N PHE A 591 -36.63 -28.84 19.05
CA PHE A 591 -38.09 -28.81 19.21
C PHE A 591 -38.55 -29.42 20.55
N SER A 592 -37.66 -29.93 21.40
CA SER A 592 -38.02 -30.61 22.66
C SER A 592 -38.75 -29.66 23.62
N HIS A 593 -38.24 -28.44 23.78
CA HIS A 593 -38.88 -27.37 24.55
C HIS A 593 -40.26 -26.97 23.95
N LEU A 594 -40.43 -27.07 22.63
CA LEU A 594 -41.70 -26.78 21.95
C LEU A 594 -42.73 -27.86 22.24
N LEU A 595 -42.34 -29.14 22.16
CA LEU A 595 -43.20 -30.27 22.52
C LEU A 595 -43.58 -30.24 24.00
N GLU A 596 -42.67 -29.88 24.91
CA GLU A 596 -43.02 -29.76 26.33
C GLU A 596 -43.98 -28.59 26.60
N ASN A 597 -43.76 -27.42 25.98
CA ASN A 597 -44.66 -26.28 26.13
C ASN A 597 -46.06 -26.57 25.54
N LEU A 598 -46.14 -27.20 24.36
CA LEU A 598 -47.41 -27.69 23.80
C LEU A 598 -48.08 -28.72 24.73
N ARG A 599 -47.31 -29.56 25.42
CA ARG A 599 -47.84 -30.52 26.41
C ARG A 599 -48.31 -29.88 27.71
N ARG A 600 -47.72 -28.74 28.13
CA ARG A 600 -48.19 -27.93 29.27
C ARG A 600 -49.45 -27.13 28.91
N ILE A 601 -49.52 -26.60 27.69
CA ILE A 601 -50.71 -26.00 27.08
C ILE A 601 -51.87 -27.02 27.02
N LEU A 602 -51.65 -28.21 26.47
CA LEU A 602 -52.65 -29.29 26.39
C LEU A 602 -53.08 -29.84 27.77
N ARG A 603 -52.30 -29.57 28.82
CA ARG A 603 -52.65 -29.86 30.22
C ARG A 603 -53.34 -28.69 30.94
N GLY A 604 -53.65 -27.60 30.24
CA GLY A 604 -54.32 -26.42 30.79
C GLY A 604 -53.48 -25.62 31.79
N GLN A 605 -52.15 -25.84 31.85
CA GLN A 605 -51.28 -25.19 32.85
C GLN A 605 -50.82 -23.80 32.43
N THR A 606 -51.11 -23.37 31.19
CA THR A 606 -50.83 -22.05 30.64
C THR A 606 -51.93 -21.64 29.67
N SER A 607 -52.46 -20.42 29.81
CA SER A 607 -53.46 -19.86 28.89
C SER A 607 -52.92 -19.74 27.46
N LEU A 608 -53.74 -20.09 26.47
CA LEU A 608 -53.45 -19.87 25.04
C LEU A 608 -53.82 -18.45 24.56
N PHE A 609 -54.63 -17.72 25.33
CA PHE A 609 -55.37 -16.55 24.83
C PHE A 609 -55.08 -15.26 25.60
N ASP A 610 -54.01 -15.22 26.40
CA ASP A 610 -53.54 -14.01 27.08
C ASP A 610 -52.81 -13.09 26.08
N TRP A 611 -53.55 -12.62 25.08
CA TRP A 611 -53.12 -11.68 24.04
C TRP A 611 -52.98 -10.28 24.66
N SER A 612 -51.88 -10.08 25.39
CA SER A 612 -51.50 -8.79 25.96
C SER A 612 -50.02 -8.50 25.72
N GLY A 613 -49.71 -7.28 25.29
CA GLY A 613 -48.43 -6.65 25.61
C GLY A 613 -47.14 -7.17 24.95
N SER A 614 -47.20 -7.99 23.90
CA SER A 614 -46.06 -8.41 23.04
C SER A 614 -45.00 -9.36 23.65
N THR A 615 -44.28 -10.08 22.77
CA THR A 615 -43.06 -10.90 23.03
C THR A 615 -43.17 -12.21 23.83
N SER A 616 -44.37 -12.69 24.21
CA SER A 616 -44.55 -14.02 24.82
C SER A 616 -44.50 -15.16 23.80
N LEU A 617 -45.60 -15.44 23.09
CA LEU A 617 -45.79 -16.63 22.25
C LEU A 617 -44.73 -16.78 21.14
N ALA A 618 -44.37 -15.69 20.46
CA ALA A 618 -43.34 -15.73 19.42
C ALA A 618 -41.95 -16.13 19.95
N ARG A 619 -41.68 -15.92 21.24
CA ARG A 619 -40.38 -16.23 21.87
C ARG A 619 -40.37 -17.56 22.63
N THR A 620 -41.55 -18.10 22.97
CA THR A 620 -41.70 -19.47 23.50
C THR A 620 -41.89 -20.51 22.40
N LEU A 621 -42.34 -20.12 21.21
CA LEU A 621 -42.54 -20.99 20.04
C LEU A 621 -41.40 -20.95 19.00
N THR A 622 -40.42 -20.04 19.11
CA THR A 622 -39.19 -20.13 18.31
C THR A 622 -38.37 -21.37 18.71
N PRO A 623 -37.96 -22.23 17.76
CA PRO A 623 -37.02 -23.32 18.06
C PRO A 623 -35.68 -22.74 18.49
N ARG A 624 -35.02 -23.39 19.45
CA ARG A 624 -33.69 -22.99 19.88
C ARG A 624 -32.66 -23.62 18.96
N VAL A 625 -31.69 -22.84 18.48
CA VAL A 625 -30.50 -23.42 17.85
C VAL A 625 -29.69 -24.09 18.95
N LEU A 626 -29.59 -25.42 18.90
CA LEU A 626 -28.70 -26.19 19.75
C LEU A 626 -27.42 -26.45 18.94
N GLU A 627 -26.32 -25.83 19.34
CA GLU A 627 -25.02 -26.06 18.70
C GLU A 627 -24.38 -27.30 19.32
N SER A 628 -24.66 -28.46 18.72
CA SER A 628 -24.13 -29.75 19.15
C SER A 628 -22.74 -29.96 18.54
N GLN A 629 -21.69 -29.90 19.36
CA GLN A 629 -20.35 -30.31 18.96
C GLN A 629 -20.24 -31.84 18.98
N VAL A 630 -20.39 -32.45 17.81
CA VAL A 630 -20.22 -33.91 17.63
C VAL A 630 -18.76 -34.19 17.34
N ASP A 631 -17.99 -34.49 18.38
CA ASP A 631 -16.60 -34.92 18.28
C ASP A 631 -16.54 -36.43 17.98
N ALA A 632 -16.14 -36.80 16.76
CA ALA A 632 -16.01 -38.20 16.35
C ALA A 632 -14.90 -38.96 17.12
N LYS A 633 -13.86 -38.27 17.60
CA LYS A 633 -12.81 -38.88 18.44
C LYS A 633 -13.35 -39.24 19.81
N LYS A 634 -14.18 -38.38 20.40
CA LYS A 634 -14.87 -38.61 21.68
C LYS A 634 -15.93 -39.72 21.59
N GLU A 635 -16.70 -39.79 20.50
CA GLU A 635 -17.65 -40.89 20.30
C GLU A 635 -16.93 -42.23 19.99
N LEU A 636 -15.80 -42.19 19.26
CA LEU A 636 -14.91 -43.34 19.08
C LEU A 636 -14.34 -43.84 20.43
N GLU A 637 -13.86 -42.94 21.29
CA GLU A 637 -13.36 -43.31 22.62
C GLU A 637 -14.49 -43.84 23.54
N LYS A 638 -15.70 -43.28 23.45
CA LYS A 638 -16.90 -43.78 24.14
C LYS A 638 -17.30 -45.18 23.66
N SER A 639 -17.33 -45.42 22.35
CA SER A 639 -17.57 -46.74 21.75
C SER A 639 -16.50 -47.76 22.16
N LEU A 640 -15.23 -47.36 22.14
CA LEU A 640 -14.11 -48.20 22.56
C LEU A 640 -14.23 -48.55 24.06
N LYS A 641 -14.47 -47.57 24.93
CA LYS A 641 -14.61 -47.79 26.38
C LYS A 641 -15.77 -48.74 26.69
N ALA A 642 -16.93 -48.53 26.09
CA ALA A 642 -18.08 -49.43 26.25
C ALA A 642 -17.76 -50.87 25.80
N THR A 643 -17.09 -51.03 24.65
CA THR A 643 -16.65 -52.36 24.17
C THR A 643 -15.67 -53.04 25.13
N CYS A 644 -14.73 -52.27 25.69
CA CYS A 644 -13.78 -52.77 26.68
C CYS A 644 -14.48 -53.17 27.99
N GLU A 645 -15.46 -52.39 28.46
CA GLU A 645 -16.27 -52.70 29.65
C GLU A 645 -17.12 -53.95 29.44
N GLU A 646 -17.79 -54.09 28.28
CA GLU A 646 -18.52 -55.31 27.90
C GLU A 646 -17.60 -56.54 27.84
N PHE A 647 -16.39 -56.42 27.31
CA PHE A 647 -15.41 -57.52 27.25
C PHE A 647 -14.91 -57.90 28.66
N ILE A 648 -14.53 -56.92 29.48
CA ILE A 648 -14.12 -57.12 30.88
C ILE A 648 -15.24 -57.82 31.67
N MET A 649 -16.48 -57.37 31.50
CA MET A 649 -17.66 -58.00 32.12
C MET A 649 -17.90 -59.42 31.61
N ALA A 650 -17.75 -59.68 30.31
CA ALA A 650 -17.93 -61.01 29.73
C ALA A 650 -16.91 -62.02 30.28
N VAL A 651 -15.62 -61.66 30.31
CA VAL A 651 -14.55 -62.51 30.85
C VAL A 651 -14.67 -62.67 32.37
N THR A 652 -14.95 -61.57 33.10
CA THR A 652 -15.20 -61.64 34.56
C THR A 652 -16.37 -62.58 34.85
N LYS A 653 -17.46 -62.50 34.10
CA LYS A 653 -18.61 -63.39 34.26
C LYS A 653 -18.21 -64.83 33.95
N GLN A 654 -17.55 -65.10 32.83
CA GLN A 654 -17.13 -66.46 32.47
C GLN A 654 -16.36 -67.16 33.60
N VAL A 655 -15.40 -66.46 34.23
CA VAL A 655 -14.56 -67.04 35.30
C VAL A 655 -15.28 -67.08 36.65
N VAL A 656 -16.15 -66.11 36.96
CA VAL A 656 -16.61 -65.84 38.34
C VAL A 656 -18.13 -65.97 38.53
N ASP A 657 -18.93 -66.20 37.48
CA ASP A 657 -20.40 -66.36 37.58
C ASP A 657 -20.86 -67.37 38.65
N PRO A 658 -20.20 -68.54 38.87
CA PRO A 658 -20.58 -69.42 39.97
C PRO A 658 -20.54 -68.70 41.33
N MET A 659 -19.44 -68.00 41.61
CA MET A 659 -19.24 -67.22 42.84
C MET A 659 -20.20 -66.03 42.95
N LEU A 660 -20.44 -65.30 41.86
CA LEU A 660 -21.42 -64.20 41.83
C LEU A 660 -22.86 -64.72 42.03
N SER A 661 -23.20 -65.87 41.45
CA SER A 661 -24.49 -66.54 41.65
C SER A 661 -24.68 -67.02 43.09
N PHE A 662 -23.59 -67.35 43.79
CA PHE A 662 -23.62 -67.71 45.20
C PHE A 662 -23.81 -66.46 46.07
N VAL A 663 -22.95 -65.44 45.92
CA VAL A 663 -23.03 -64.18 46.69
C VAL A 663 -24.41 -63.51 46.54
N THR A 664 -25.01 -63.53 45.34
CA THR A 664 -26.38 -63.02 45.14
C THR A 664 -27.45 -63.85 45.85
N LYS A 665 -27.38 -65.19 45.85
CA LYS A 665 -28.29 -66.05 46.63
C LYS A 665 -28.14 -65.84 48.14
N VAL A 666 -26.90 -65.79 48.64
CA VAL A 666 -26.60 -65.49 50.05
C VAL A 666 -27.15 -64.12 50.45
N THR A 667 -26.95 -63.11 49.60
CA THR A 667 -27.45 -61.74 49.85
C THR A 667 -28.98 -61.69 49.85
N ALA A 668 -29.65 -62.36 48.91
CA ALA A 668 -31.12 -62.44 48.87
C ALA A 668 -31.70 -63.10 50.12
N VAL A 669 -31.09 -64.20 50.60
CA VAL A 669 -31.45 -64.85 51.87
C VAL A 669 -31.21 -63.92 53.06
N LYS A 670 -30.06 -63.25 53.13
CA LYS A 670 -29.71 -62.33 54.23
C LYS A 670 -30.66 -61.12 54.30
N VAL A 671 -31.07 -60.59 53.15
CA VAL A 671 -32.10 -59.55 53.04
C VAL A 671 -33.47 -60.08 53.51
N ALA A 672 -33.90 -61.25 53.03
CA ALA A 672 -35.17 -61.86 53.44
C ALA A 672 -35.25 -62.21 54.94
N LEU A 673 -34.13 -62.59 55.56
CA LEU A 673 -34.02 -62.78 57.01
C LEU A 673 -34.11 -61.45 57.79
N SER A 674 -33.61 -60.36 57.21
CA SER A 674 -33.58 -59.03 57.86
C SER A 674 -34.88 -58.23 57.78
N SER A 675 -35.78 -58.55 56.83
CA SER A 675 -37.05 -57.83 56.63
C SER A 675 -38.27 -58.46 57.34
N GLY A 676 -38.06 -59.53 58.12
CA GLY A 676 -39.12 -60.29 58.80
C GLY A 676 -39.64 -59.67 60.11
N THR A 677 -40.26 -58.48 60.07
CA THR A 677 -40.87 -57.87 61.27
C THR A 677 -42.25 -58.47 61.62
N GLN A 678 -42.23 -59.38 62.61
CA GLN A 678 -43.35 -59.89 63.43
C GLN A 678 -44.48 -60.72 62.76
N ASN A 679 -44.86 -61.79 63.46
CA ASN A 679 -46.14 -62.51 63.40
C ASN A 679 -46.57 -63.20 62.10
N GLN A 680 -45.94 -64.33 61.78
CA GLN A 680 -46.68 -65.58 61.53
C GLN A 680 -45.83 -66.86 61.76
N LYS A 681 -46.43 -68.04 61.58
CA LYS A 681 -45.97 -69.35 62.12
C LYS A 681 -44.59 -69.81 61.60
N ARG A 682 -43.91 -70.63 62.40
CA ARG A 682 -42.50 -71.07 62.24
C ARG A 682 -42.21 -72.05 61.08
N ASP A 683 -43.17 -72.36 60.23
CA ASP A 683 -43.04 -73.38 59.19
C ASP A 683 -42.67 -72.79 57.81
N SER A 684 -41.49 -72.16 57.73
CA SER A 684 -40.90 -71.77 56.43
C SER A 684 -39.44 -72.23 56.34
N VAL A 685 -39.10 -72.84 55.19
CA VAL A 685 -37.78 -73.46 54.93
C VAL A 685 -36.64 -72.43 54.91
N MET A 686 -36.97 -71.13 54.84
CA MET A 686 -36.02 -70.02 54.78
C MET A 686 -35.51 -69.55 56.15
N ALA A 687 -36.10 -69.99 57.27
CA ALA A 687 -35.72 -69.55 58.63
C ALA A 687 -34.55 -70.35 59.26
N LYS A 688 -33.76 -71.06 58.44
CA LYS A 688 -32.60 -71.86 58.83
C LYS A 688 -31.29 -71.07 58.73
N PRO A 689 -30.25 -71.37 59.54
CA PRO A 689 -28.92 -70.80 59.34
C PRO A 689 -28.38 -71.18 57.96
N LEU A 690 -27.53 -70.32 57.36
CA LEU A 690 -27.13 -70.43 55.96
C LEU A 690 -26.56 -71.82 55.60
N LYS A 691 -25.81 -72.45 56.53
CA LYS A 691 -25.22 -73.79 56.42
C LYS A 691 -26.20 -74.92 56.09
N GLU A 692 -27.46 -74.78 56.49
CA GLU A 692 -28.51 -75.79 56.26
C GLU A 692 -29.25 -75.60 54.93
N GLN A 693 -28.92 -74.57 54.16
CA GLN A 693 -29.49 -74.34 52.84
C GLN A 693 -28.74 -75.18 51.80
N ALA A 694 -29.48 -75.89 50.94
CA ALA A 694 -28.93 -76.88 50.02
C ALA A 694 -27.91 -76.35 48.98
N PHE A 695 -27.78 -75.03 48.82
CA PHE A 695 -26.79 -74.38 47.96
C PHE A 695 -25.55 -73.87 48.71
N ALA A 696 -25.51 -74.01 50.05
CA ALA A 696 -24.52 -73.43 50.94
C ALA A 696 -23.96 -74.44 51.97
N THR A 697 -24.14 -75.74 51.73
CA THR A 697 -23.42 -76.81 52.44
C THR A 697 -21.91 -76.69 52.17
N PRO A 698 -21.02 -77.10 53.09
CA PRO A 698 -19.58 -76.96 52.90
C PRO A 698 -19.07 -77.70 51.66
N GLU A 699 -19.70 -78.83 51.29
CA GLU A 699 -19.39 -79.58 50.06
C GLU A 699 -19.79 -78.81 48.79
N ALA A 700 -20.97 -78.18 48.76
CA ALA A 700 -21.41 -77.37 47.62
C ALA A 700 -20.54 -76.11 47.45
N VAL A 701 -20.05 -75.52 48.54
CA VAL A 701 -19.13 -74.37 48.49
C VAL A 701 -17.71 -74.81 48.10
N ALA A 702 -17.25 -75.99 48.51
CA ALA A 702 -16.00 -76.58 48.00
C ALA A 702 -16.07 -76.83 46.49
N GLU A 703 -17.16 -77.42 46.00
CA GLU A 703 -17.40 -77.64 44.56
C GLU A 703 -17.46 -76.31 43.78
N LEU A 704 -18.04 -75.26 44.38
CA LEU A 704 -18.08 -73.91 43.81
C LEU A 704 -16.68 -73.29 43.65
N VAL A 705 -15.85 -73.39 44.69
CA VAL A 705 -14.45 -72.93 44.69
C VAL A 705 -13.64 -73.72 43.66
N GLN A 706 -13.79 -75.04 43.62
CA GLN A 706 -13.10 -75.90 42.66
C GLN A 706 -13.49 -75.57 41.21
N LYS A 707 -14.77 -75.28 40.94
CA LYS A 707 -15.26 -74.84 39.61
C LYS A 707 -14.56 -73.56 39.17
N VAL A 708 -14.54 -72.51 40.00
CA VAL A 708 -13.86 -71.25 39.64
C VAL A 708 -12.33 -71.41 39.55
N HIS A 709 -11.71 -72.20 40.42
CA HIS A 709 -10.28 -72.51 40.29
C HIS A 709 -9.96 -73.21 38.96
N SER A 710 -10.81 -74.14 38.51
CA SER A 710 -10.67 -74.78 37.20
C SER A 710 -10.89 -73.81 36.02
N ALA A 711 -11.79 -72.83 36.15
CA ALA A 711 -11.98 -71.78 35.14
C ALA A 711 -10.77 -70.83 35.06
N ILE A 712 -10.18 -70.46 36.21
CA ILE A 712 -8.93 -69.67 36.28
C ILE A 712 -7.77 -70.44 35.61
N GLN A 713 -7.64 -71.75 35.84
CA GLN A 713 -6.56 -72.55 35.26
C GLN A 713 -6.76 -72.90 33.78
N ARG A 714 -8.01 -73.04 33.30
CA ARG A 714 -8.30 -73.55 31.95
C ARG A 714 -8.80 -72.50 30.97
N GLU A 715 -9.65 -71.58 31.40
CA GLU A 715 -10.36 -70.66 30.49
C GLU A 715 -9.64 -69.31 30.40
N LEU A 716 -9.13 -68.79 31.53
CA LEU A 716 -8.40 -67.52 31.54
C LEU A 716 -7.12 -67.54 30.66
N PRO A 717 -6.30 -68.60 30.61
CA PRO A 717 -5.13 -68.63 29.70
C PRO A 717 -5.53 -68.64 28.22
N VAL A 718 -6.68 -69.23 27.87
CA VAL A 718 -7.21 -69.22 26.50
C VAL A 718 -7.69 -67.82 26.10
N VAL A 719 -8.35 -67.10 27.01
CA VAL A 719 -8.69 -65.68 26.82
C VAL A 719 -7.43 -64.84 26.63
N ILE A 720 -6.39 -65.06 27.44
CA ILE A 720 -5.13 -64.30 27.33
C ILE A 720 -4.37 -64.65 26.05
N ALA A 721 -4.38 -65.90 25.59
CA ALA A 721 -3.82 -66.29 24.29
C ALA A 721 -4.52 -65.55 23.14
N LYS A 722 -5.86 -65.47 23.17
CA LYS A 722 -6.62 -64.64 22.21
C LYS A 722 -6.30 -63.15 22.34
N MET A 723 -6.17 -62.61 23.55
CA MET A 723 -5.73 -61.21 23.75
C MET A 723 -4.33 -60.96 23.19
N LYS A 724 -3.39 -61.92 23.31
CA LYS A 724 -2.04 -61.86 22.74
C LYS A 724 -2.05 -61.89 21.20
N LEU A 725 -2.95 -62.67 20.59
CA LEU A 725 -3.15 -62.74 19.13
C LEU A 725 -3.77 -61.45 18.54
N TYR A 726 -4.83 -60.93 19.15
CA TYR A 726 -5.52 -59.73 18.63
C TYR A 726 -4.75 -58.44 18.96
N LEU A 727 -4.22 -58.31 20.19
CA LEU A 727 -3.59 -57.08 20.70
C LEU A 727 -2.08 -57.28 20.86
N GLN A 728 -1.31 -56.81 19.89
CA GLN A 728 0.16 -56.91 19.89
C GLN A 728 0.78 -56.04 21.01
N ASN A 729 0.21 -54.84 21.26
CA ASN A 729 0.69 -53.90 22.28
C ASN A 729 0.47 -54.43 23.71
N SER A 730 1.57 -54.75 24.40
CA SER A 730 1.54 -55.33 25.75
C SER A 730 0.90 -54.41 26.80
N SER A 731 1.14 -53.10 26.72
CA SER A 731 0.54 -52.09 27.59
C SER A 731 -1.00 -52.13 27.54
N THR A 732 -1.59 -52.23 26.35
CA THR A 732 -3.03 -52.37 26.16
C THR A 732 -3.57 -53.65 26.80
N ARG A 733 -2.83 -54.78 26.69
CA ARG A 733 -3.22 -56.04 27.35
C ARG A 733 -3.22 -55.89 28.87
N THR A 734 -2.18 -55.31 29.46
CA THR A 734 -2.11 -55.05 30.91
C THR A 734 -3.25 -54.13 31.39
N ILE A 735 -3.58 -53.09 30.62
CA ILE A 735 -4.69 -52.17 30.94
C ILE A 735 -6.04 -52.89 30.94
N LEU A 736 -6.30 -53.78 29.99
CA LEU A 736 -7.55 -54.56 29.92
C LEU A 736 -7.60 -55.70 30.95
N PHE A 737 -6.46 -56.31 31.27
CA PHE A 737 -6.39 -57.42 32.23
C PHE A 737 -6.48 -56.96 33.69
N LYS A 738 -5.96 -55.77 34.03
CA LYS A 738 -5.95 -55.28 35.41
C LYS A 738 -7.35 -55.23 36.06
N PRO A 739 -8.41 -54.69 35.42
CA PRO A 739 -9.78 -54.78 35.93
C PRO A 739 -10.28 -56.21 36.11
N ILE A 740 -9.93 -57.13 35.20
CA ILE A 740 -10.30 -58.55 35.30
C ILE A 740 -9.64 -59.19 36.53
N LYS A 741 -8.34 -58.93 36.76
CA LYS A 741 -7.63 -59.34 37.99
C LYS A 741 -8.35 -58.82 39.24
N THR A 742 -8.63 -57.51 39.29
CA THR A 742 -9.32 -56.87 40.43
C THR A 742 -10.69 -57.51 40.69
N ASN A 743 -11.53 -57.69 39.66
CA ASN A 743 -12.85 -58.29 39.82
C ASN A 743 -12.79 -59.74 40.35
N ILE A 744 -11.84 -60.55 39.86
CA ILE A 744 -11.62 -61.94 40.33
C ILE A 744 -11.22 -61.93 41.81
N VAL A 745 -10.27 -61.09 42.19
CA VAL A 745 -9.77 -60.96 43.56
C VAL A 745 -10.86 -60.46 44.51
N GLU A 746 -11.64 -59.44 44.11
CA GLU A 746 -12.74 -58.91 44.93
C GLU A 746 -13.83 -59.97 45.20
N ALA A 747 -14.19 -60.80 44.22
CA ALA A 747 -15.15 -61.89 44.44
C ALA A 747 -14.60 -62.96 45.40
N HIS A 748 -13.31 -63.29 45.31
CA HIS A 748 -12.66 -64.19 46.26
C HIS A 748 -12.60 -63.58 47.67
N ILE A 749 -12.34 -62.27 47.81
CA ILE A 749 -12.40 -61.54 49.09
C ILE A 749 -13.81 -61.57 49.67
N GLN A 750 -14.85 -61.32 48.86
CA GLN A 750 -16.25 -61.34 49.30
C GLN A 750 -16.62 -62.73 49.86
N ILE A 751 -16.32 -63.82 49.15
CA ILE A 751 -16.59 -65.17 49.64
C ILE A 751 -15.72 -65.52 50.85
N GLN A 752 -14.44 -65.15 50.87
CA GLN A 752 -13.59 -65.37 52.04
C GLN A 752 -14.13 -64.60 53.27
N SER A 753 -14.76 -63.43 53.09
CA SER A 753 -15.41 -62.69 54.18
C SER A 753 -16.68 -63.38 54.71
N LEU A 754 -17.51 -63.93 53.82
CA LEU A 754 -18.69 -64.73 54.18
C LEU A 754 -18.29 -66.03 54.90
N LEU A 755 -17.28 -66.74 54.37
CA LEU A 755 -16.70 -67.91 55.02
C LEU A 755 -16.14 -67.55 56.41
N LYS A 756 -15.38 -66.46 56.53
CA LYS A 756 -14.86 -65.95 57.81
C LYS A 756 -15.99 -65.75 58.83
N ALA A 757 -17.07 -65.09 58.43
CA ALA A 757 -18.20 -64.74 59.30
C ALA A 757 -19.09 -65.94 59.71
N GLU A 758 -19.35 -66.90 58.82
CA GLU A 758 -20.46 -67.86 59.02
C GLU A 758 -19.99 -69.32 59.22
N TYR A 759 -18.78 -69.72 58.81
CA TYR A 759 -18.33 -71.12 58.80
C TYR A 759 -17.28 -71.45 59.89
N SER A 760 -17.23 -72.71 60.34
CA SER A 760 -16.30 -73.17 61.39
C SER A 760 -14.85 -73.33 60.87
N PRO A 761 -13.82 -73.37 61.74
CA PRO A 761 -12.42 -73.54 61.31
C PRO A 761 -12.15 -74.92 60.66
N GLU A 762 -13.01 -75.91 60.89
CA GLU A 762 -12.93 -77.24 60.29
C GLU A 762 -13.60 -77.25 58.91
N GLU A 763 -14.81 -76.70 58.79
CA GLU A 763 -15.50 -76.49 57.49
C GLU A 763 -14.63 -75.70 56.50
N LYS A 764 -13.88 -74.70 56.99
CA LYS A 764 -12.94 -73.89 56.20
C LYS A 764 -11.80 -74.72 55.57
N ARG A 765 -11.39 -75.84 56.18
CA ARG A 765 -10.37 -76.75 55.62
C ARG A 765 -10.95 -77.60 54.49
N THR A 766 -12.22 -78.02 54.60
CA THR A 766 -12.92 -78.78 53.56
C THR A 766 -13.15 -77.95 52.29
N ILE A 767 -13.36 -76.63 52.43
CA ILE A 767 -13.64 -75.71 51.32
C ILE A 767 -12.37 -75.29 50.54
N ASN A 768 -11.19 -75.38 51.16
CA ASN A 768 -9.87 -75.25 50.54
C ASN A 768 -9.71 -74.09 49.53
N MET A 769 -10.04 -72.85 49.94
CA MET A 769 -9.76 -71.66 49.12
C MET A 769 -8.27 -71.32 49.08
N VAL A 770 -7.76 -71.04 47.88
CA VAL A 770 -6.43 -70.46 47.64
C VAL A 770 -6.29 -69.12 48.38
N PRO A 771 -5.16 -68.84 49.05
CA PRO A 771 -4.92 -67.55 49.68
C PRO A 771 -4.76 -66.43 48.65
N ILE A 772 -5.15 -65.20 49.02
CA ILE A 772 -5.26 -64.07 48.08
C ILE A 772 -3.90 -63.72 47.46
N GLU A 773 -2.83 -63.75 48.24
CA GLU A 773 -1.45 -63.49 47.78
C GLU A 773 -0.99 -64.49 46.69
N GLU A 774 -1.35 -65.77 46.85
CA GLU A 774 -1.03 -66.81 45.87
C GLU A 774 -1.89 -66.63 44.60
N LEU A 775 -3.20 -66.37 44.76
CA LEU A 775 -4.10 -66.06 43.63
C LEU A 775 -3.61 -64.84 42.83
N GLU A 776 -3.17 -63.77 43.49
CA GLU A 776 -2.63 -62.60 42.81
C GLU A 776 -1.37 -62.93 42.02
N SER A 777 -0.44 -63.73 42.58
CA SER A 777 0.76 -64.18 41.87
C SER A 777 0.43 -65.11 40.69
N GLN A 778 -0.55 -66.00 40.82
CA GLN A 778 -1.02 -66.87 39.75
C GLN A 778 -1.62 -66.05 38.60
N LEU A 779 -2.31 -64.95 38.90
CA LEU A 779 -2.88 -64.05 37.89
C LEU A 779 -1.83 -63.15 37.21
N ASP A 780 -0.80 -62.68 37.93
CA ASP A 780 0.29 -61.89 37.33
C ASP A 780 1.18 -62.72 36.39
N ASN A 781 1.40 -64.00 36.70
CA ASN A 781 2.22 -64.92 35.90
C ASN A 781 1.62 -65.30 34.52
N LEU A 782 0.41 -64.85 34.18
CA LEU A 782 -0.27 -65.19 32.92
C LEU A 782 -0.09 -64.13 31.80
N LEU A 783 0.29 -62.90 32.14
CA LEU A 783 0.35 -61.74 31.22
C LEU A 783 1.44 -61.82 30.14
#